data_AF-A0A8I1QXR1-F1
#
_entry.id   AF-A0A8I1QXR1-F1
#
_cell.length_a   1.000
_cell.length_b   1.000
_cell.length_c   1.000
_cell.angle_alpha   90.00
_cell.angle_beta   90.00
_cell.angle_gamma   90.00
#
_symmetry.space_group_name_H-M   'P 1'
#
loop_
_entity.id
_entity.type
_entity.pdbx_description
1 polymer ?
#
loop_
_entity_poly.entity_id
_entity_poly.type
_entity_poly.pdbx_seq_one_letter_code
_entity_poly.pdbx_strand_id
1 'polypeptide(L)'
;MPDLLLELFSEEIPARMQRKAGEDLKKLVTDALVERGLVYEGAKAFVTPRRLALHVAGLPVRGRDVREERKGPRVGAPEAAVQGFLKAAGLSSLDQATIVSDPKKGDSYVAIIEKPGQETIQAIAEIVPAVIRSFPWPKSMRWGKASAAGASLRWVRPLHSILCTFGAETEDTEIVPFEVDGIVSGNVTYGHRFHAPGPITVKRLDDYVTSLEKAKVVLDADRRKETILTDARNLAFAQGLDLVEDEGLLEEVAGLVEWPVVLMGSFEERFLDIPGEAIRATIRANQKCFVLRDPATGNLTNRFILVSNLVASDGGVAITAGNGRVVRARLSDAAYFWQTDRGSLPDLDTLKDSAGKLGLDLAKPLDQRMAKLDKLGVVFHAKLGTQGERVQRIAALAKELAPIVGADPDKAERAAKLAKADLPTEMVGEFPELQGLMGRKYAELQGEDASVAAAVEEHYKPLGPSDRVPTDPVSVAVALADKLDTLVGFWAIDEKPTGSKDPYALRRAALGVIRLVVENEIRIGLAKFIELAAVPILSAEAEKFFAPSREQVAEVSSMLDQPEMVEAFENSSPMVEGWSDHVFHGVLRIQMQLLEFMHERIETQLKAQNHRYDLVRAVVSTSAVNEALLDEFGGLAEDVAGKLSGQDNPYLITRRVAALGRFLDTEDGKNLLAGYKRAANILKAEEKKDGEGAFAGSPDLHLIADAGLIEEKALAVALAQATPKAEAAVAAEDYEGAMAALAEIRPAVDAFFDKVTVNDPDPAQRANRLKLLNQLRQATRAVADFDRIAG
;
A
#
# COMPACT_ATOMS: atom_id res chain seq x y z
N MET A 1 -35.51 -13.11 23.32
CA MET A 1 -34.80 -14.30 22.80
C MET A 1 -33.58 -14.53 23.68
N PRO A 2 -33.10 -15.77 23.85
CA PRO A 2 -31.90 -16.06 24.63
C PRO A 2 -30.63 -15.35 24.15
N ASP A 3 -29.73 -15.10 25.10
CA ASP A 3 -28.42 -14.52 24.85
C ASP A 3 -27.31 -15.52 25.18
N LEU A 4 -26.21 -15.46 24.43
CA LEU A 4 -24.96 -16.16 24.73
C LEU A 4 -23.97 -15.19 25.38
N LEU A 5 -23.40 -15.61 26.51
CA LEU A 5 -22.20 -15.01 27.09
C LEU A 5 -21.07 -16.03 27.09
N LEU A 6 -19.94 -15.65 26.48
CA LEU A 6 -18.71 -16.43 26.40
C LEU A 6 -17.54 -15.62 26.97
N GLU A 7 -16.73 -16.22 27.85
CA GLU A 7 -15.42 -15.71 28.26
C GLU A 7 -14.34 -16.77 28.07
N LEU A 8 -13.23 -16.39 27.45
CA LEU A 8 -11.98 -17.12 27.42
C LEU A 8 -10.98 -16.40 28.31
N PHE A 9 -10.77 -16.90 29.52
CA PHE A 9 -9.90 -16.30 30.52
C PHE A 9 -8.50 -16.91 30.47
N SER A 10 -7.47 -16.10 30.26
CA SER A 10 -6.09 -16.54 30.07
C SER A 10 -5.09 -15.71 30.87
N GLU A 11 -3.82 -16.11 30.85
CA GLU A 11 -2.71 -15.19 31.15
C GLU A 11 -2.65 -14.01 30.16
N GLU A 12 -1.80 -13.02 30.46
CA GLU A 12 -1.72 -11.72 29.76
C GLU A 12 -1.50 -11.81 28.24
N ILE A 13 -2.58 -11.53 27.50
CA ILE A 13 -2.65 -11.35 26.06
C ILE A 13 -1.90 -10.06 25.70
N PRO A 14 -0.90 -10.09 24.79
CA PRO A 14 -0.21 -8.89 24.35
C PRO A 14 -1.17 -7.83 23.79
N ALA A 15 -1.09 -6.58 24.27
CA ALA A 15 -1.99 -5.49 23.91
C ALA A 15 -2.21 -5.35 22.39
N ARG A 16 -1.12 -5.40 21.60
CA ARG A 16 -1.15 -5.32 20.13
C ARG A 16 -2.01 -6.36 19.42
N MET A 17 -2.38 -7.46 20.10
CA MET A 17 -3.19 -8.55 19.53
C MET A 17 -4.65 -8.50 19.99
N GLN A 18 -4.98 -7.74 21.03
CA GLN A 18 -6.26 -7.84 21.73
C GLN A 18 -7.44 -7.43 20.85
N ARG A 19 -7.45 -6.21 20.29
CA ARG A 19 -8.59 -5.70 19.49
C ARG A 19 -8.91 -6.63 18.33
N LYS A 20 -7.90 -7.04 17.57
CA LYS A 20 -8.07 -8.00 16.47
C LYS A 20 -8.58 -9.35 16.95
N ALA A 21 -8.07 -9.88 18.07
CA ALA A 21 -8.56 -11.14 18.62
C ALA A 21 -10.04 -11.05 19.07
N GLY A 22 -10.48 -9.91 19.59
CA GLY A 22 -11.91 -9.68 19.89
C GLY A 22 -12.78 -9.75 18.62
N GLU A 23 -12.37 -9.06 17.55
CA GLU A 23 -13.05 -9.09 16.25
C GLU A 23 -13.04 -10.50 15.62
N ASP A 24 -11.90 -11.20 15.67
CA ASP A 24 -11.76 -12.56 15.16
C ASP A 24 -12.68 -13.53 15.94
N LEU A 25 -12.75 -13.42 17.28
CA LEU A 25 -13.66 -14.23 18.10
C LEU A 25 -15.13 -13.99 17.73
N LYS A 26 -15.53 -12.71 17.65
CA LYS A 26 -16.88 -12.32 17.24
C LYS A 26 -17.21 -12.93 15.89
N LYS A 27 -16.39 -12.66 14.88
CA LYS A 27 -16.59 -13.13 13.50
C LYS A 27 -16.69 -14.65 13.43
N LEU A 28 -15.72 -15.38 13.99
CA LEU A 28 -15.68 -16.84 13.90
C LEU A 28 -16.89 -17.51 14.56
N VAL A 29 -17.33 -17.03 15.72
CA VAL A 29 -18.49 -17.58 16.41
C VAL A 29 -19.78 -17.21 15.67
N THR A 30 -19.95 -15.94 15.26
CA THR A 30 -21.17 -15.51 14.57
C THR A 30 -21.33 -16.14 13.19
N ASP A 31 -20.24 -16.27 12.42
CA ASP A 31 -20.27 -16.93 11.11
C ASP A 31 -20.70 -18.40 11.28
N ALA A 32 -20.12 -19.11 12.26
CA ALA A 32 -20.45 -20.51 12.53
C ALA A 32 -21.88 -20.73 13.08
N LEU A 33 -22.44 -19.74 13.78
CA LEU A 33 -23.86 -19.74 14.20
C LEU A 33 -24.77 -19.57 12.97
N VAL A 34 -24.48 -18.60 12.10
CA VAL A 34 -25.26 -18.32 10.88
C VAL A 34 -25.20 -19.49 9.90
N GLU A 35 -24.04 -20.13 9.73
CA GLU A 35 -23.89 -21.34 8.91
C GLU A 35 -24.78 -22.50 9.38
N ARG A 36 -25.11 -22.56 10.67
CA ARG A 36 -26.06 -23.51 11.27
C ARG A 36 -27.52 -23.02 11.27
N GLY A 37 -27.81 -21.90 10.63
CA GLY A 37 -29.16 -21.31 10.57
C GLY A 37 -29.61 -20.60 11.85
N LEU A 38 -28.66 -20.25 12.73
CA LEU A 38 -28.92 -19.53 13.98
C LEU A 38 -28.63 -18.04 13.77
N VAL A 39 -29.68 -17.26 13.53
CA VAL A 39 -29.61 -15.81 13.34
C VAL A 39 -29.68 -15.12 14.71
N TYR A 40 -28.96 -14.02 14.87
CA TYR A 40 -28.88 -13.22 16.11
C TYR A 40 -29.21 -11.75 15.84
N GLU A 41 -29.56 -11.00 16.88
CA GLU A 41 -29.93 -9.58 16.78
C GLU A 41 -28.70 -8.65 16.87
N GLY A 42 -27.70 -9.01 17.66
CA GLY A 42 -26.46 -8.25 17.79
C GLY A 42 -25.34 -9.06 18.43
N ALA A 43 -24.09 -8.66 18.20
CA ALA A 43 -22.94 -9.28 18.84
C ALA A 43 -21.86 -8.25 19.19
N LYS A 44 -21.33 -8.33 20.41
CA LYS A 44 -20.27 -7.46 20.91
C LYS A 44 -19.16 -8.27 21.57
N ALA A 45 -17.92 -8.08 21.10
CA ALA A 45 -16.74 -8.62 21.75
C ALA A 45 -16.16 -7.61 22.74
N PHE A 46 -15.52 -8.15 23.78
CA PHE A 46 -14.81 -7.39 24.79
C PHE A 46 -13.43 -7.99 25.00
N VAL A 47 -12.45 -7.14 25.29
CA VAL A 47 -11.07 -7.57 25.48
C VAL A 47 -10.44 -6.87 26.68
N THR A 48 -9.68 -7.64 27.44
CA THR A 48 -8.83 -7.16 28.55
C THR A 48 -7.47 -7.86 28.45
N PRO A 49 -6.44 -7.44 29.19
CA PRO A 49 -5.19 -8.19 29.29
C PRO A 49 -5.38 -9.69 29.47
N ARG A 50 -6.42 -10.16 30.17
CA ARG A 50 -6.61 -11.58 30.50
C ARG A 50 -7.89 -12.20 29.94
N ARG A 51 -8.64 -11.49 29.10
CA ARG A 51 -9.97 -11.96 28.62
C ARG A 51 -10.18 -11.65 27.15
N LEU A 52 -10.75 -12.64 26.46
CA LEU A 52 -11.59 -12.42 25.28
C LEU A 52 -13.00 -12.83 25.67
N ALA A 53 -13.95 -11.90 25.60
CA ALA A 53 -15.35 -12.18 25.88
C ALA A 53 -16.23 -11.81 24.69
N LEU A 54 -17.36 -12.50 24.54
CA LEU A 54 -18.32 -12.30 23.48
C LEU A 54 -19.73 -12.39 24.06
N HIS A 55 -20.55 -11.39 23.76
CA HIS A 55 -21.99 -11.44 23.94
C HIS A 55 -22.65 -11.51 22.57
N VAL A 56 -23.59 -12.45 22.42
CA VAL A 56 -24.45 -12.56 21.23
C VAL A 56 -25.89 -12.48 21.72
N ALA A 57 -26.58 -11.42 21.31
CA ALA A 57 -27.93 -11.11 21.72
C ALA A 57 -28.96 -11.73 20.78
N GLY A 58 -30.06 -12.22 21.34
CA GLY A 58 -31.27 -12.56 20.59
C GLY A 58 -31.14 -13.78 19.68
N LEU A 59 -30.50 -14.84 20.15
CA LEU A 59 -30.44 -16.14 19.47
C LEU A 59 -31.73 -16.93 19.67
N PRO A 60 -32.21 -17.70 18.68
CA PRO A 60 -33.31 -18.63 18.89
C PRO A 60 -32.85 -19.78 19.80
N VAL A 61 -33.80 -20.43 20.50
CA VAL A 61 -33.52 -21.64 21.30
C VAL A 61 -33.08 -22.81 20.40
N ARG A 62 -33.62 -22.87 19.18
CA ARG A 62 -33.38 -23.91 18.19
C ARG A 62 -33.38 -23.32 16.78
N GLY A 63 -32.54 -23.86 15.89
CA GLY A 63 -32.56 -23.54 14.47
C GLY A 63 -33.86 -23.93 13.79
N ARG A 64 -34.16 -23.33 12.63
CA ARG A 64 -35.33 -23.72 11.83
C ARG A 64 -35.05 -25.05 11.11
N ASP A 65 -36.08 -25.88 10.98
CA ASP A 65 -36.01 -27.08 10.15
C ASP A 65 -35.78 -26.65 8.68
N VAL A 66 -34.82 -27.28 8.01
CA VAL A 66 -34.48 -26.99 6.61
C VAL A 66 -35.05 -28.09 5.73
N ARG A 67 -35.89 -27.71 4.77
CA ARG A 67 -36.45 -28.61 3.73
C ARG A 67 -35.86 -28.23 2.38
N GLU A 68 -34.98 -29.06 1.85
CA GLU A 68 -34.32 -28.87 0.56
C GLU A 68 -34.90 -29.84 -0.49
N GLU A 69 -35.33 -29.32 -1.63
CA GLU A 69 -35.80 -30.13 -2.76
C GLU A 69 -34.68 -30.29 -3.79
N ARG A 70 -34.12 -31.49 -3.89
CA ARG A 70 -33.07 -31.80 -4.85
C ARG A 70 -33.67 -32.53 -6.04
N LYS A 71 -33.72 -31.85 -7.19
CA LYS A 71 -34.22 -32.43 -8.44
C LYS A 71 -33.22 -33.44 -9.01
N GLY A 72 -33.70 -34.65 -9.20
CA GLY A 72 -32.99 -35.79 -9.78
C GLY A 72 -33.30 -35.99 -11.27
N PRO A 73 -32.80 -37.09 -11.84
CA PRO A 73 -32.99 -37.41 -13.24
C PRO A 73 -34.46 -37.76 -13.56
N ARG A 74 -34.78 -37.81 -14.86
CA ARG A 74 -36.10 -38.25 -15.34
C ARG A 74 -36.39 -39.70 -14.94
N VAL A 75 -37.66 -40.03 -14.77
CA VAL A 75 -38.10 -41.41 -14.57
C VAL A 75 -37.68 -42.26 -15.78
N GLY A 76 -37.00 -43.39 -15.53
CA GLY A 76 -36.41 -44.24 -16.58
C GLY A 76 -35.01 -43.84 -17.06
N ALA A 77 -34.34 -42.88 -16.39
CA ALA A 77 -32.95 -42.52 -16.70
C ALA A 77 -31.97 -43.70 -16.46
N PRO A 78 -30.79 -43.70 -17.12
CA PRO A 78 -29.79 -44.76 -16.95
C PRO A 78 -29.38 -44.96 -15.49
N GLU A 79 -29.11 -46.22 -15.12
CA GLU A 79 -28.77 -46.65 -13.75
C GLU A 79 -27.68 -45.79 -13.11
N ALA A 80 -26.66 -45.40 -13.88
CA ALA A 80 -25.56 -44.54 -13.40
C ALA A 80 -26.03 -43.14 -12.95
N ALA A 81 -27.01 -42.54 -13.64
CA ALA A 81 -27.57 -41.23 -13.28
C ALA A 81 -28.45 -41.33 -12.03
N VAL A 82 -29.18 -42.44 -11.89
CA VAL A 82 -29.97 -42.77 -10.70
C VAL A 82 -29.06 -42.95 -9.49
N GLN A 83 -28.01 -43.76 -9.60
CA GLN A 83 -27.06 -44.00 -8.50
C GLN A 83 -26.30 -42.74 -8.10
N GLY A 84 -25.93 -41.90 -9.08
CA GLY A 84 -25.32 -40.59 -8.81
C GLY A 84 -26.25 -39.66 -8.03
N PHE A 85 -27.54 -39.65 -8.37
CA PHE A 85 -28.56 -38.87 -7.65
C PHE A 85 -28.81 -39.40 -6.23
N LEU A 86 -28.98 -40.71 -6.05
CA LEU A 86 -29.17 -41.34 -4.74
C LEU A 86 -27.99 -41.03 -3.81
N LYS A 87 -26.75 -41.19 -4.29
CA LYS A 87 -25.54 -40.85 -3.52
C LYS A 87 -25.47 -39.38 -3.15
N ALA A 88 -25.81 -38.49 -4.08
CA ALA A 88 -25.73 -37.05 -3.84
C ALA A 88 -26.86 -36.55 -2.91
N ALA A 89 -28.06 -37.11 -3.01
CA ALA A 89 -29.21 -36.78 -2.16
C ALA A 89 -29.21 -37.52 -0.81
N GLY A 90 -28.29 -38.47 -0.60
CA GLY A 90 -28.20 -39.26 0.64
C GLY A 90 -29.31 -40.31 0.80
N LEU A 91 -29.96 -40.70 -0.31
CA LEU A 91 -31.05 -41.67 -0.31
C LEU A 91 -30.51 -43.10 -0.52
N SER A 92 -31.10 -44.09 0.16
CA SER A 92 -30.70 -45.50 0.01
C SER A 92 -31.45 -46.24 -1.10
N SER A 93 -32.62 -45.75 -1.52
CA SER A 93 -33.36 -46.25 -2.69
C SER A 93 -34.21 -45.16 -3.35
N LEU A 94 -34.67 -45.40 -4.59
CA LEU A 94 -35.57 -44.50 -5.31
C LEU A 94 -36.95 -44.36 -4.66
N ASP A 95 -37.37 -45.31 -3.82
CA ASP A 95 -38.66 -45.26 -3.11
C ASP A 95 -38.74 -44.11 -2.10
N GLN A 96 -37.58 -43.53 -1.75
CA GLN A 96 -37.47 -42.36 -0.88
C GLN A 96 -37.51 -41.04 -1.67
N ALA A 97 -37.57 -41.08 -3.00
CA ALA A 97 -37.74 -39.91 -3.85
C ALA A 97 -39.20 -39.78 -4.30
N THR A 98 -39.68 -38.55 -4.41
CA THR A 98 -41.02 -38.24 -4.93
C THR A 98 -40.95 -38.02 -6.44
N ILE A 99 -41.90 -38.56 -7.19
CA ILE A 99 -42.00 -38.28 -8.63
C ILE A 99 -42.81 -37.00 -8.84
N VAL A 100 -42.20 -36.02 -9.51
CA VAL A 100 -42.87 -34.77 -9.90
C VAL A 100 -42.97 -34.71 -11.42
N SER A 101 -44.21 -34.60 -11.91
CA SER A 101 -44.56 -34.51 -13.34
C SER A 101 -44.48 -33.08 -13.87
N ASP A 102 -43.65 -32.86 -14.89
CA ASP A 102 -43.56 -31.58 -15.62
C ASP A 102 -44.18 -31.73 -17.02
N PRO A 103 -45.22 -30.95 -17.37
CA PRO A 103 -45.93 -31.06 -18.66
C PRO A 103 -45.04 -30.88 -19.91
N LYS A 104 -43.87 -30.24 -19.79
CA LYS A 104 -42.93 -30.01 -20.90
C LYS A 104 -41.68 -30.89 -20.82
N LYS A 105 -41.35 -31.40 -19.65
CA LYS A 105 -40.07 -32.10 -19.39
C LYS A 105 -40.23 -33.54 -18.89
N GLY A 106 -41.44 -34.07 -18.77
CA GLY A 106 -41.70 -35.43 -18.29
C GLY A 106 -41.45 -35.60 -16.79
N ASP A 107 -41.71 -36.79 -16.28
CA ASP A 107 -41.61 -37.12 -14.86
C ASP A 107 -40.15 -37.16 -14.39
N SER A 108 -39.86 -36.60 -13.21
CA SER A 108 -38.53 -36.59 -12.61
C SER A 108 -38.56 -36.95 -11.13
N TYR A 109 -37.53 -37.63 -10.66
CA TYR A 109 -37.36 -37.90 -9.23
C TYR A 109 -36.93 -36.63 -8.50
N VAL A 110 -37.50 -36.36 -7.33
CA VAL A 110 -37.14 -35.25 -6.45
C VAL A 110 -36.93 -35.80 -5.04
N ALA A 111 -35.76 -35.55 -4.47
CA ALA A 111 -35.48 -35.88 -3.08
C ALA A 111 -35.86 -34.69 -2.20
N ILE A 112 -36.71 -34.93 -1.20
CA ILE A 112 -37.00 -33.95 -0.15
C ILE A 112 -36.05 -34.30 1.00
N ILE A 113 -35.08 -33.43 1.26
CA ILE A 113 -34.11 -33.59 2.34
C ILE A 113 -34.58 -32.70 3.48
N GLU A 114 -35.07 -33.31 4.56
CA GLU A 114 -35.47 -32.63 5.78
C GLU A 114 -34.37 -32.76 6.82
N LYS A 115 -33.79 -31.63 7.23
CA LYS A 115 -32.80 -31.55 8.30
C LYS A 115 -33.45 -30.87 9.50
N PRO A 116 -33.69 -31.58 10.61
CA PRO A 116 -34.23 -30.94 11.80
C PRO A 116 -33.25 -29.88 12.30
N GLY A 117 -33.78 -28.72 12.71
CA GLY A 117 -32.99 -27.64 13.28
C GLY A 117 -32.31 -28.08 14.56
N GLN A 118 -31.03 -27.73 14.72
CA GLN A 118 -30.23 -28.07 15.90
C GLN A 118 -30.59 -27.17 17.08
N GLU A 119 -30.57 -27.73 18.30
CA GLU A 119 -30.67 -26.95 19.55
C GLU A 119 -29.46 -26.01 19.67
N THR A 120 -29.70 -24.74 19.99
CA THR A 120 -28.65 -23.72 20.00
C THR A 120 -27.54 -24.02 21.01
N ILE A 121 -27.89 -24.57 22.18
CA ILE A 121 -26.91 -25.02 23.19
C ILE A 121 -25.96 -26.09 22.60
N GLN A 122 -26.49 -27.06 21.84
CA GLN A 122 -25.67 -28.10 21.22
C GLN A 122 -24.77 -27.52 20.12
N ALA A 123 -25.31 -26.60 19.31
CA ALA A 123 -24.53 -25.89 18.30
C ALA A 123 -23.37 -25.11 18.94
N ILE A 124 -23.61 -24.37 20.02
CA ILE A 124 -22.58 -23.61 20.74
C ILE A 124 -21.50 -24.54 21.32
N ALA A 125 -21.92 -25.68 21.91
CA ALA A 125 -21.02 -26.70 22.46
C ALA A 125 -20.09 -27.32 21.41
N GLU A 126 -20.45 -27.28 20.13
CA GLU A 126 -19.57 -27.67 19.02
C GLU A 126 -18.72 -26.50 18.48
N ILE A 127 -19.33 -25.32 18.31
CA ILE A 127 -18.70 -24.13 17.74
C ILE A 127 -17.52 -23.68 18.58
N VAL A 128 -17.75 -23.45 19.87
CA VAL A 128 -16.76 -22.79 20.73
C VAL A 128 -15.47 -23.62 20.82
N PRO A 129 -15.52 -24.95 21.07
CA PRO A 129 -14.32 -25.78 21.02
C PRO A 129 -13.62 -25.80 19.66
N ALA A 130 -14.34 -25.73 18.55
CA ALA A 130 -13.73 -25.68 17.22
C ALA A 130 -12.99 -24.36 17.01
N VAL A 131 -13.63 -23.23 17.34
CA VAL A 131 -13.05 -21.88 17.26
C VAL A 131 -11.80 -21.75 18.14
N ILE A 132 -11.83 -22.26 19.38
CA ILE A 132 -10.65 -22.22 20.26
C ILE A 132 -9.48 -23.01 19.65
N ARG A 133 -9.74 -24.18 19.04
CA ARG A 133 -8.66 -25.00 18.45
C ARG A 133 -8.07 -24.41 17.16
N SER A 134 -8.87 -23.69 16.38
CA SER A 134 -8.46 -23.09 15.10
C SER A 134 -8.16 -21.59 15.17
N PHE A 135 -8.11 -21.01 16.37
CA PHE A 135 -8.04 -19.56 16.55
C PHE A 135 -6.81 -18.93 15.88
N PRO A 136 -6.97 -17.87 15.07
CA PRO A 136 -5.94 -17.36 14.16
C PRO A 136 -4.93 -16.42 14.85
N TRP A 137 -4.26 -16.91 15.90
CA TRP A 137 -3.22 -16.14 16.58
C TRP A 137 -2.03 -15.85 15.66
N PRO A 138 -1.56 -14.58 15.54
CA PRO A 138 -0.34 -14.26 14.80
C PRO A 138 0.89 -15.00 15.34
N LYS A 139 0.89 -15.29 16.64
CA LYS A 139 1.89 -16.13 17.31
C LYS A 139 1.22 -16.93 18.41
N SER A 140 1.19 -18.25 18.26
CA SER A 140 0.68 -19.20 19.25
C SER A 140 1.81 -20.08 19.81
N MET A 141 1.66 -20.56 21.04
CA MET A 141 2.56 -21.51 21.69
C MET A 141 1.78 -22.68 22.28
N ARG A 142 2.49 -23.77 22.62
CA ARG A 142 1.98 -24.88 23.43
C ARG A 142 2.47 -24.70 24.87
N TRP A 143 1.64 -25.02 25.85
CA TRP A 143 1.92 -24.75 27.26
C TRP A 143 1.79 -26.01 28.13
N GLY A 144 2.50 -26.05 29.26
CA GLY A 144 2.39 -27.10 30.28
C GLY A 144 2.94 -28.47 29.87
N LYS A 145 2.64 -29.51 30.67
CA LYS A 145 3.09 -30.90 30.43
C LYS A 145 2.59 -31.47 29.09
N ALA A 146 1.48 -30.95 28.57
CA ALA A 146 0.89 -31.32 27.28
C ALA A 146 1.72 -30.81 26.09
N SER A 147 2.66 -29.87 26.27
CA SER A 147 3.51 -29.35 25.18
C SER A 147 4.38 -30.43 24.53
N ALA A 148 4.64 -31.54 25.23
CA ALA A 148 5.37 -32.71 24.73
C ALA A 148 4.52 -33.62 23.81
N ALA A 149 3.20 -33.51 23.85
CA ALA A 149 2.29 -34.27 22.99
C ALA A 149 1.91 -33.46 21.74
N GLY A 150 1.81 -34.13 20.58
CA GLY A 150 1.45 -33.50 19.31
C GLY A 150 0.05 -32.86 19.27
N ALA A 151 -0.83 -33.23 20.22
CA ALA A 151 -2.24 -32.84 20.28
C ALA A 151 -2.58 -31.69 21.26
N SER A 152 -1.60 -31.03 21.89
CA SER A 152 -1.86 -29.93 22.83
C SER A 152 -2.41 -28.66 22.17
N LEU A 153 -3.27 -27.95 22.91
CA LEU A 153 -3.84 -26.68 22.47
C LEU A 153 -2.73 -25.66 22.17
N ARG A 154 -2.87 -24.99 21.02
CA ARG A 154 -2.06 -23.82 20.67
C ARG A 154 -2.84 -22.57 21.04
N TRP A 155 -2.30 -21.77 21.95
CA TRP A 155 -2.90 -20.51 22.37
C TRP A 155 -1.83 -19.43 22.55
N VAL A 156 -2.22 -18.16 22.57
CA VAL A 156 -1.28 -17.03 22.75
C VAL A 156 -0.55 -17.11 24.09
N ARG A 157 -1.25 -17.57 25.13
CA ARG A 157 -0.82 -17.74 26.51
C ARG A 157 -1.61 -18.88 27.17
N PRO A 158 -1.29 -19.35 28.39
CA PRO A 158 -2.12 -20.37 29.04
C PRO A 158 -3.58 -19.90 29.21
N LEU A 159 -4.54 -20.69 28.73
CA LEU A 159 -5.98 -20.54 29.00
C LEU A 159 -6.27 -21.19 30.36
N HIS A 160 -7.06 -20.52 31.20
CA HIS A 160 -7.32 -20.92 32.59
C HIS A 160 -8.75 -21.38 32.83
N SER A 161 -9.73 -20.67 32.27
CA SER A 161 -11.15 -21.01 32.40
C SER A 161 -11.96 -20.58 31.19
N ILE A 162 -13.09 -21.25 30.99
CA ILE A 162 -14.06 -20.93 29.96
C ILE A 162 -15.40 -20.70 30.64
N LEU A 163 -15.94 -19.50 30.49
CA LEU A 163 -17.32 -19.19 30.87
C LEU A 163 -18.20 -19.33 29.63
N CYS A 164 -19.27 -20.11 29.69
CA CYS A 164 -20.22 -20.20 28.58
C CYS A 164 -21.64 -20.45 29.09
N THR A 165 -22.46 -19.40 29.03
CA THR A 165 -23.84 -19.41 29.51
C THR A 165 -24.80 -18.98 28.43
N PHE A 166 -25.97 -19.61 28.37
CA PHE A 166 -27.03 -19.33 27.40
C PHE A 166 -28.39 -19.28 28.09
N GLY A 167 -29.19 -18.26 27.81
CA GLY A 167 -30.55 -18.20 28.36
C GLY A 167 -31.28 -16.89 28.11
N ALA A 168 -32.59 -16.90 28.30
CA ALA A 168 -33.44 -15.72 28.17
C ALA A 168 -33.27 -14.75 29.36
N GLU A 169 -33.56 -13.47 29.14
CA GLU A 169 -33.49 -12.44 30.19
C GLU A 169 -34.40 -12.75 31.39
N THR A 170 -35.55 -13.37 31.15
CA THR A 170 -36.57 -13.68 32.17
C THR A 170 -36.43 -15.03 32.84
N GLU A 171 -35.48 -15.86 32.41
CA GLU A 171 -35.30 -17.25 32.88
C GLU A 171 -33.90 -17.47 33.49
N ASP A 172 -33.71 -18.60 34.17
CA ASP A 172 -32.38 -19.00 34.61
C ASP A 172 -31.53 -19.42 33.41
N THR A 173 -30.27 -19.00 33.41
CA THR A 173 -29.32 -19.28 32.33
C THR A 173 -28.72 -20.68 32.49
N GLU A 174 -28.60 -21.40 31.39
CA GLU A 174 -27.97 -22.72 31.34
C GLU A 174 -26.47 -22.59 31.04
N ILE A 175 -25.66 -23.50 31.62
CA ILE A 175 -24.24 -23.63 31.27
C ILE A 175 -24.17 -24.51 30.02
N VAL A 176 -23.51 -24.04 28.97
CA VAL A 176 -23.32 -24.82 27.75
C VAL A 176 -22.21 -25.85 27.98
N PRO A 177 -22.49 -27.17 27.97
CA PRO A 177 -21.52 -28.17 28.43
C PRO A 177 -20.54 -28.59 27.34
N PHE A 178 -19.25 -28.28 27.51
CA PHE A 178 -18.16 -28.78 26.68
C PHE A 178 -16.82 -28.72 27.42
N GLU A 179 -15.80 -29.35 26.83
CA GLU A 179 -14.43 -29.35 27.35
C GLU A 179 -13.41 -29.04 26.23
N VAL A 180 -12.40 -28.24 26.55
CA VAL A 180 -11.24 -28.00 25.70
C VAL A 180 -9.96 -28.22 26.48
N ASP A 181 -9.19 -29.24 26.12
CA ASP A 181 -7.85 -29.54 26.68
C ASP A 181 -7.84 -29.58 28.23
N GLY A 182 -8.85 -30.24 28.83
CA GLY A 182 -9.01 -30.34 30.28
C GLY A 182 -9.75 -29.18 30.95
N ILE A 183 -10.15 -28.15 30.19
CA ILE A 183 -10.90 -26.98 30.71
C ILE A 183 -12.38 -27.18 30.40
N VAL A 184 -13.17 -27.42 31.44
CA VAL A 184 -14.63 -27.56 31.36
C VAL A 184 -15.28 -26.18 31.37
N SER A 185 -16.28 -25.97 30.52
CA SER A 185 -17.08 -24.75 30.51
C SER A 185 -17.91 -24.60 31.79
N GLY A 186 -18.03 -23.36 32.27
CA GLY A 186 -18.78 -23.05 33.49
C GLY A 186 -19.40 -21.66 33.47
N ASN A 187 -19.73 -21.15 34.66
CA ASN A 187 -20.32 -19.83 34.88
C ASN A 187 -19.50 -18.97 35.87
N VAL A 188 -18.21 -19.30 36.04
CA VAL A 188 -17.31 -18.63 36.98
C VAL A 188 -16.27 -17.84 36.21
N THR A 189 -16.16 -16.55 36.54
CA THR A 189 -15.06 -15.66 36.14
C THR A 189 -14.26 -15.24 37.37
N TYR A 190 -13.26 -14.37 37.18
CA TYR A 190 -12.40 -13.84 38.22
C TYR A 190 -12.31 -12.32 38.11
N GLY A 191 -12.06 -11.62 39.20
CA GLY A 191 -11.84 -10.17 39.18
C GLY A 191 -10.39 -9.77 38.87
N HIS A 192 -10.04 -8.57 39.31
CA HIS A 192 -8.71 -8.01 39.15
C HIS A 192 -7.65 -8.84 39.89
N ARG A 193 -6.52 -9.12 39.24
CA ARG A 193 -5.45 -10.01 39.74
C ARG A 193 -4.99 -9.67 41.16
N PHE A 194 -4.92 -8.38 41.47
CA PHE A 194 -4.36 -7.89 42.74
C PHE A 194 -5.40 -7.34 43.70
N HIS A 195 -6.54 -6.85 43.19
CA HIS A 195 -7.52 -6.14 44.01
C HIS A 195 -8.71 -7.00 44.41
N ALA A 196 -9.11 -7.96 43.56
CA ALA A 196 -10.22 -8.86 43.82
C ALA A 196 -10.04 -10.17 43.04
N PRO A 197 -9.04 -11.02 43.37
CA PRO A 197 -8.73 -12.24 42.60
C PRO A 197 -9.72 -13.38 42.82
N GLY A 198 -10.73 -13.20 43.68
CA GLY A 198 -11.70 -14.25 44.01
C GLY A 198 -12.59 -14.65 42.82
N PRO A 199 -13.14 -15.88 42.85
CA PRO A 199 -14.09 -16.33 41.85
C PRO A 199 -15.41 -15.56 41.95
N ILE A 200 -16.05 -15.33 40.80
CA ILE A 200 -17.31 -14.62 40.65
C ILE A 200 -18.23 -15.48 39.79
N THR A 201 -19.37 -15.89 40.33
CA THR A 201 -20.40 -16.58 39.56
C THR A 201 -21.26 -15.55 38.84
N VAL A 202 -21.45 -15.72 37.54
CA VAL A 202 -22.25 -14.81 36.70
C VAL A 202 -23.23 -15.63 35.86
N LYS A 203 -24.35 -15.00 35.48
CA LYS A 203 -25.39 -15.64 34.68
C LYS A 203 -25.43 -15.11 33.26
N ARG A 204 -25.28 -13.80 33.07
CA ARG A 204 -25.52 -13.09 31.81
C ARG A 204 -24.61 -11.85 31.70
N LEU A 205 -24.76 -11.08 30.62
CA LEU A 205 -23.89 -9.93 30.39
C LEU A 205 -24.02 -8.87 31.49
N ASP A 206 -25.24 -8.55 31.93
CA ASP A 206 -25.50 -7.45 32.87
C ASP A 206 -24.83 -7.65 34.24
N ASP A 207 -24.96 -8.85 34.82
CA ASP A 207 -24.31 -9.18 36.09
C ASP A 207 -22.83 -9.45 35.90
N TYR A 208 -22.39 -9.96 34.75
CA TYR A 208 -20.98 -10.09 34.40
C TYR A 208 -20.26 -8.73 34.40
N VAL A 209 -20.77 -7.74 33.67
CA VAL A 209 -20.18 -6.39 33.59
C VAL A 209 -20.16 -5.74 34.97
N THR A 210 -21.29 -5.75 35.67
CA THR A 210 -21.42 -5.10 36.99
C THR A 210 -20.53 -5.77 38.04
N SER A 211 -20.41 -7.09 38.03
CA SER A 211 -19.59 -7.83 38.99
C SER A 211 -18.10 -7.66 38.73
N LEU A 212 -17.68 -7.66 37.46
CA LEU A 212 -16.30 -7.35 37.07
C LEU A 212 -15.91 -5.93 37.48
N GLU A 213 -16.80 -4.95 37.27
CA GLU A 213 -16.52 -3.56 37.67
C GLU A 213 -16.35 -3.42 39.19
N LYS A 214 -17.22 -4.05 40.00
CA LYS A 214 -17.06 -4.14 41.46
C LYS A 214 -15.73 -4.80 41.85
N ALA A 215 -15.31 -5.80 41.08
CA ALA A 215 -14.06 -6.51 41.25
C ALA A 215 -12.87 -5.84 40.53
N LYS A 216 -12.98 -4.54 40.22
CA LYS A 216 -11.92 -3.71 39.63
C LYS A 216 -11.48 -4.15 38.24
N VAL A 217 -12.41 -4.49 37.36
CA VAL A 217 -12.15 -4.77 35.95
C VAL A 217 -13.10 -3.95 35.10
N VAL A 218 -12.57 -2.97 34.37
CA VAL A 218 -13.31 -2.27 33.32
C VAL A 218 -13.24 -3.13 32.07
N LEU A 219 -14.34 -3.78 31.71
CA LEU A 219 -14.38 -4.76 30.62
C LEU A 219 -14.17 -4.11 29.24
N ASP A 220 -14.83 -2.98 28.99
CA ASP A 220 -14.83 -2.28 27.70
C ASP A 220 -13.52 -1.50 27.49
N ALA A 221 -12.81 -1.81 26.39
CA ALA A 221 -11.52 -1.21 26.08
C ALA A 221 -11.63 0.29 25.75
N ASP A 222 -12.69 0.71 25.05
CA ASP A 222 -12.87 2.11 24.69
C ASP A 222 -13.22 2.95 25.93
N ARG A 223 -13.98 2.39 26.88
CA ARG A 223 -14.20 3.00 28.20
C ARG A 223 -12.89 3.16 28.99
N ARG A 224 -11.98 2.17 28.94
CA ARG A 224 -10.65 2.30 29.56
C ARG A 224 -9.85 3.44 28.92
N LYS A 225 -9.87 3.56 27.59
CA LYS A 225 -9.19 4.64 26.86
C LYS A 225 -9.73 6.01 27.24
N GLU A 226 -11.05 6.17 27.27
CA GLU A 226 -11.71 7.42 27.67
C GLU A 226 -11.33 7.82 29.10
N THR A 227 -11.34 6.86 30.03
CA THR A 227 -10.92 7.09 31.42
C THR A 227 -9.47 7.57 31.49
N ILE A 228 -8.55 6.85 30.83
CA ILE A 228 -7.13 7.20 30.79
C ILE A 228 -6.91 8.60 30.22
N LEU A 229 -7.54 8.90 29.09
CA LEU A 229 -7.36 10.17 28.39
C LEU A 229 -7.91 11.34 29.20
N THR A 230 -9.10 11.17 29.79
CA THR A 230 -9.73 12.19 30.63
C THR A 230 -8.88 12.49 31.86
N ASP A 231 -8.45 11.46 32.59
CA ASP A 231 -7.63 11.63 33.78
C ASP A 231 -6.24 12.22 33.45
N ALA A 232 -5.63 11.78 32.34
CA ALA A 232 -4.35 12.32 31.87
C ALA A 232 -4.46 13.82 31.53
N ARG A 233 -5.53 14.22 30.81
CA ARG A 233 -5.80 15.64 30.50
C ARG A 233 -6.03 16.45 31.77
N ASN A 234 -6.81 15.92 32.72
CA ASN A 234 -7.09 16.61 33.99
C ASN A 234 -5.81 16.82 34.81
N LEU A 235 -4.95 15.80 34.90
CA LEU A 235 -3.67 15.90 35.60
C LEU A 235 -2.72 16.89 34.92
N ALA A 236 -2.64 16.88 33.58
CA ALA A 236 -1.82 17.83 32.82
C ALA A 236 -2.33 19.27 33.00
N PHE A 237 -3.64 19.48 32.85
CA PHE A 237 -4.28 20.79 33.00
C PHE A 237 -4.08 21.36 34.41
N ALA A 238 -4.16 20.52 35.45
CA ALA A 238 -3.90 20.94 36.83
C ALA A 238 -2.46 21.45 37.06
N GLN A 239 -1.52 21.19 36.14
CA GLN A 239 -0.16 21.72 36.14
C GLN A 239 0.05 22.83 35.09
N GLY A 240 -1.00 23.24 34.37
CA GLY A 240 -0.90 24.19 33.24
C GLY A 240 -0.22 23.60 32.00
N LEU A 241 -0.23 22.27 31.85
CA LEU A 241 0.43 21.55 30.76
C LEU A 241 -0.58 20.87 29.84
N ASP A 242 -0.14 20.60 28.62
CA ASP A 242 -0.87 19.84 27.61
C ASP A 242 -0.36 18.39 27.52
N LEU A 243 -1.29 17.45 27.34
CA LEU A 243 -0.96 16.07 27.00
C LEU A 243 -0.53 15.98 25.53
N VAL A 244 0.62 15.35 25.26
CA VAL A 244 0.96 14.95 23.89
C VAL A 244 0.23 13.66 23.57
N GLU A 245 -0.92 13.80 22.90
CA GLU A 245 -1.79 12.67 22.58
C GLU A 245 -1.17 11.72 21.54
N ASP A 246 -1.38 10.42 21.75
CA ASP A 246 -0.87 9.34 20.91
C ASP A 246 -1.87 8.19 20.95
N GLU A 247 -2.73 8.12 19.94
CA GLU A 247 -3.84 7.15 19.89
C GLU A 247 -3.34 5.70 19.90
N GLY A 248 -2.21 5.44 19.24
CA GLY A 248 -1.59 4.12 19.22
C GLY A 248 -1.04 3.70 20.58
N LEU A 249 -0.42 4.63 21.32
CA LEU A 249 0.00 4.39 22.69
C LEU A 249 -1.20 4.25 23.63
N LEU A 250 -2.26 5.04 23.45
CA LEU A 250 -3.49 4.94 24.24
C LEU A 250 -4.15 3.57 24.09
N GLU A 251 -4.25 3.07 22.86
CA GLU A 251 -4.71 1.71 22.58
C GLU A 251 -3.84 0.65 23.27
N GLU A 252 -2.51 0.79 23.19
CA GLU A 252 -1.58 -0.14 23.82
C GLU A 252 -1.73 -0.12 25.35
N VAL A 253 -1.71 1.06 25.97
CA VAL A 253 -1.79 1.24 27.42
C VAL A 253 -3.13 0.77 27.99
N ALA A 254 -4.25 1.06 27.31
CA ALA A 254 -5.56 0.54 27.68
C ALA A 254 -5.65 -0.99 27.57
N GLY A 255 -4.81 -1.60 26.73
CA GLY A 255 -4.63 -3.05 26.63
C GLY A 255 -3.67 -3.65 27.66
N LEU A 256 -2.95 -2.84 28.44
CA LEU A 256 -2.04 -3.32 29.51
C LEU A 256 -2.72 -3.38 30.89
N VAL A 257 -3.87 -2.74 31.04
CA VAL A 257 -4.55 -2.59 32.34
C VAL A 257 -6.01 -3.05 32.27
N GLU A 258 -6.50 -3.61 33.37
CA GLU A 258 -7.91 -3.91 33.60
C GLU A 258 -8.58 -2.80 34.42
N TRP A 259 -7.82 -2.12 35.28
CA TRP A 259 -8.25 -0.99 36.09
C TRP A 259 -7.25 0.17 35.97
N PRO A 260 -7.51 1.15 35.09
CA PRO A 260 -6.56 2.24 34.88
C PRO A 260 -6.47 3.15 36.10
N VAL A 261 -5.24 3.39 36.56
CA VAL A 261 -4.90 4.41 37.57
C VAL A 261 -3.86 5.33 36.96
N VAL A 262 -4.27 6.54 36.57
CA VAL A 262 -3.39 7.50 35.90
C VAL A 262 -2.58 8.28 36.95
N LEU A 263 -1.26 8.33 36.77
CA LEU A 263 -0.34 9.02 37.68
C LEU A 263 0.61 9.91 36.89
N MET A 264 1.08 10.99 37.51
CA MET A 264 2.09 11.88 36.94
C MET A 264 3.46 11.63 37.57
N GLY A 265 4.44 11.37 36.72
CA GLY A 265 5.86 11.29 37.09
C GLY A 265 6.65 12.50 36.62
N SER A 266 7.92 12.56 37.02
CA SER A 266 8.88 13.57 36.57
C SER A 266 10.28 13.01 36.42
N PHE A 267 11.10 13.68 35.62
CA PHE A 267 12.54 13.45 35.50
C PHE A 267 13.30 14.78 35.61
N GLU A 268 14.63 14.72 35.64
CA GLU A 268 15.47 15.92 35.76
C GLU A 268 15.44 16.79 34.49
N GLU A 269 15.32 18.11 34.66
CA GLU A 269 15.20 19.07 33.55
C GLU A 269 16.38 19.05 32.57
N ARG A 270 17.59 18.66 33.01
CA ARG A 270 18.77 18.52 32.14
C ARG A 270 18.54 17.60 30.93
N PHE A 271 17.58 16.68 31.00
CA PHE A 271 17.28 15.80 29.87
C PHE A 271 16.49 16.52 28.76
N LEU A 272 15.96 17.72 29.02
CA LEU A 272 15.33 18.56 28.00
C LEU A 272 16.33 19.16 27.00
N ASP A 273 17.64 19.01 27.24
CA ASP A 273 18.70 19.36 26.27
C ASP A 273 18.81 18.34 25.11
N ILE A 274 18.17 17.17 25.25
CA ILE A 274 18.06 16.14 24.21
C ILE A 274 16.90 16.52 23.28
N PRO A 275 16.97 16.24 21.96
CA PRO A 275 15.83 16.41 21.06
C PRO A 275 14.54 15.78 21.61
N GLY A 276 13.44 16.54 21.58
CA GLY A 276 12.18 16.13 22.19
C GLY A 276 11.62 14.83 21.60
N GLU A 277 11.88 14.57 20.31
CA GLU A 277 11.49 13.35 19.62
C GLU A 277 12.19 12.12 20.21
N ALA A 278 13.46 12.25 20.61
CA ALA A 278 14.19 11.20 21.31
C ALA A 278 13.69 10.97 22.74
N ILE A 279 13.37 12.04 23.46
CA ILE A 279 12.74 11.93 24.79
C ILE A 279 11.41 11.19 24.67
N ARG A 280 10.58 11.59 23.71
CA ARG A 280 9.29 10.94 23.44
C ARG A 280 9.48 9.48 23.03
N ALA A 281 10.38 9.18 22.11
CA ALA A 281 10.68 7.81 21.68
C ALA A 281 11.10 6.94 22.87
N THR A 282 12.02 7.44 23.70
CA THR A 282 12.51 6.76 24.90
C THR A 282 11.38 6.45 25.89
N ILE A 283 10.58 7.46 26.25
CA ILE A 283 9.50 7.34 27.24
C ILE A 283 8.36 6.47 26.70
N ARG A 284 8.00 6.64 25.42
CA ARG A 284 6.96 5.87 24.73
C ARG A 284 7.33 4.40 24.57
N ALA A 285 8.51 4.11 24.02
CA ALA A 285 8.91 2.73 23.69
C ALA A 285 9.19 1.91 24.95
N ASN A 286 9.96 2.47 25.89
CA ASN A 286 10.45 1.71 27.05
C ASN A 286 9.49 1.67 28.22
N GLN A 287 8.67 2.70 28.44
CA GLN A 287 7.83 2.82 29.64
C GLN A 287 6.33 2.98 29.33
N LYS A 288 5.93 3.06 28.06
CA LYS A 288 4.53 3.20 27.65
C LYS A 288 3.83 4.39 28.33
N CYS A 289 4.57 5.49 28.44
CA CYS A 289 4.12 6.72 29.09
C CYS A 289 3.91 7.85 28.08
N PHE A 290 3.03 8.79 28.41
CA PHE A 290 2.78 9.98 27.60
C PHE A 290 3.63 11.14 28.10
N VAL A 291 4.18 11.93 27.20
CA VAL A 291 4.92 13.15 27.55
C VAL A 291 3.98 14.35 27.62
N LEU A 292 4.35 15.35 28.42
CA LEU A 292 3.61 16.61 28.53
C LEU A 292 4.39 17.74 27.88
N ARG A 293 3.68 18.71 27.32
CA ARG A 293 4.25 19.92 26.73
C ARG A 293 3.71 21.18 27.39
N ASP A 294 4.49 22.24 27.31
CA ASP A 294 4.04 23.58 27.65
C ASP A 294 3.17 24.12 26.50
N PRO A 295 1.91 24.51 26.74
CA PRO A 295 1.03 25.01 25.69
C PRO A 295 1.46 26.37 25.12
N ALA A 296 2.22 27.18 25.86
CA ALA A 296 2.67 28.49 25.41
C ALA A 296 3.89 28.40 24.47
N THR A 297 4.81 27.46 24.72
CA THR A 297 6.03 27.30 23.92
C THR A 297 5.96 26.13 22.92
N GLY A 298 5.07 25.17 23.16
CA GLY A 298 5.01 23.91 22.41
C GLY A 298 6.09 22.89 22.79
N ASN A 299 7.04 23.26 23.66
CA ASN A 299 8.17 22.41 24.04
C ASN A 299 7.77 21.33 25.05
N LEU A 300 8.47 20.18 25.02
CA LEU A 300 8.30 19.16 26.04
C LEU A 300 8.73 19.66 27.43
N THR A 301 8.07 19.12 28.45
CA THR A 301 8.39 19.38 29.86
C THR A 301 9.04 18.15 30.48
N ASN A 302 9.56 18.29 31.71
CA ASN A 302 10.13 17.18 32.46
C ASN A 302 9.07 16.29 33.17
N ARG A 303 7.81 16.36 32.72
CA ARG A 303 6.67 15.62 33.27
C ARG A 303 6.14 14.61 32.27
N PHE A 304 5.65 13.49 32.80
CA PHE A 304 5.04 12.44 32.00
C PHE A 304 3.89 11.77 32.74
N ILE A 305 2.96 11.20 31.97
CA ILE A 305 1.82 10.44 32.48
C ILE A 305 2.11 8.95 32.29
N LEU A 306 1.91 8.19 33.37
CA LEU A 306 1.92 6.73 33.36
C LEU A 306 0.57 6.19 33.80
N VAL A 307 0.26 4.97 33.39
CA VAL A 307 -0.96 4.27 33.79
C VAL A 307 -0.59 3.00 34.52
N SER A 308 -1.01 2.92 35.78
CA SER A 308 -0.85 1.77 36.64
C SER A 308 -2.09 0.89 36.57
N ASN A 309 -1.92 -0.43 36.66
CA ASN A 309 -3.01 -1.38 36.90
C ASN A 309 -3.29 -1.59 38.40
N LEU A 310 -2.69 -0.75 39.26
CA LEU A 310 -2.73 -0.88 40.72
C LEU A 310 -3.13 0.44 41.38
N VAL A 311 -4.12 0.35 42.25
CA VAL A 311 -4.42 1.38 43.26
C VAL A 311 -3.45 1.18 44.42
N ALA A 312 -2.40 2.01 44.47
CA ALA A 312 -1.39 1.96 45.53
C ALA A 312 -1.91 2.61 46.82
N SER A 313 -1.54 2.04 47.97
CA SER A 313 -1.95 2.54 49.29
C SER A 313 -1.31 3.89 49.65
N ASP A 314 -0.21 4.26 49.00
CA ASP A 314 0.50 5.53 49.18
C ASP A 314 0.09 6.61 48.17
N GLY A 315 -1.01 6.40 47.44
CA GLY A 315 -1.47 7.31 46.38
C GLY A 315 -0.60 7.29 45.12
N GLY A 316 0.30 6.30 44.98
CA GLY A 316 1.13 6.11 43.79
C GLY A 316 2.55 6.67 43.90
N VAL A 317 2.96 7.17 45.07
CA VAL A 317 4.29 7.78 45.28
C VAL A 317 5.43 6.82 44.94
N ALA A 318 5.39 5.57 45.42
CA ALA A 318 6.40 4.58 45.10
C ALA A 318 6.40 4.20 43.60
N ILE A 319 5.22 4.18 42.97
CA ILE A 319 5.06 3.85 41.55
C ILE A 319 5.68 4.95 40.68
N THR A 320 5.36 6.22 40.94
CA THR A 320 5.91 7.35 40.18
C THR A 320 7.41 7.48 40.38
N ALA A 321 7.92 7.30 41.60
CA ALA A 321 9.36 7.28 41.89
C ALA A 321 10.09 6.11 41.20
N GLY A 322 9.48 4.92 41.19
CA GLY A 322 10.00 3.76 40.49
C GLY A 322 10.13 3.99 38.98
N ASN A 323 9.05 4.44 38.34
CA ASN A 323 9.02 4.74 36.91
C ASN A 323 9.97 5.89 36.57
N GLY A 324 10.03 6.94 37.40
CA GLY A 324 10.98 8.05 37.23
C GLY A 324 12.43 7.59 37.22
N ARG A 325 12.82 6.62 38.05
CA ARG A 325 14.18 6.03 38.02
C ARG A 325 14.47 5.30 36.72
N VAL A 326 13.49 4.56 36.19
CA VAL A 326 13.66 3.83 34.92
C VAL A 326 13.74 4.79 33.74
N VAL A 327 12.86 5.80 33.68
CA VAL A 327 12.92 6.88 32.67
C VAL A 327 14.26 7.59 32.72
N ARG A 328 14.74 7.97 33.91
CA ARG A 328 16.05 8.59 34.09
C ARG A 328 17.20 7.76 33.52
N ALA A 329 17.22 6.46 33.81
CA ALA A 329 18.29 5.59 33.32
C ALA A 329 18.31 5.60 31.78
N ARG A 330 17.14 5.45 31.16
CA ARG A 330 17.01 5.45 29.69
C ARG A 330 17.32 6.80 29.04
N LEU A 331 16.90 7.90 29.66
CA LEU A 331 17.26 9.25 29.19
C LEU A 331 18.75 9.56 29.38
N SER A 332 19.44 8.92 30.35
CA SER A 332 20.89 9.05 30.49
C SER A 332 21.63 8.40 29.34
N ASP A 333 21.18 7.23 28.89
CA ASP A 333 21.73 6.57 27.69
C ASP A 333 21.51 7.46 26.45
N ALA A 334 20.28 7.95 26.25
CA ALA A 334 19.97 8.87 25.14
C ALA A 334 20.78 10.18 25.19
N ALA A 335 20.99 10.74 26.38
CA ALA A 335 21.84 11.93 26.57
C ALA A 335 23.28 11.66 26.13
N TYR A 336 23.81 10.49 26.50
CA TYR A 336 25.16 10.07 26.13
C TYR A 336 25.29 9.91 24.61
N PHE A 337 24.32 9.28 23.94
CA PHE A 337 24.30 9.14 22.49
C PHE A 337 24.26 10.50 21.79
N TRP A 338 23.34 11.37 22.21
CA TRP A 338 23.23 12.74 21.70
C TRP A 338 24.54 13.54 21.83
N GLN A 339 25.21 13.42 22.98
CA GLN A 339 26.48 14.10 23.22
C GLN A 339 27.62 13.51 22.39
N THR A 340 27.66 12.18 22.24
CA THR A 340 28.66 11.46 21.45
C THR A 340 28.57 11.81 19.96
N ASP A 341 27.36 11.86 19.41
CA ASP A 341 27.12 12.15 18.00
C ASP A 341 27.51 13.57 17.59
N ARG A 342 27.42 14.52 18.52
CA ARG A 342 27.88 15.91 18.32
C ARG A 342 29.40 16.06 18.38
N GLY A 343 30.10 15.05 18.89
CA GLY A 343 31.56 15.01 18.95
C GLY A 343 32.20 14.48 17.66
N SER A 344 33.46 14.84 17.45
CA SER A 344 34.26 14.26 16.37
C SER A 344 34.55 12.78 16.58
N LEU A 345 34.64 12.02 15.50
CA LEU A 345 35.15 10.64 15.53
C LEU A 345 36.65 10.64 15.87
N PRO A 346 37.13 9.61 16.59
CA PRO A 346 38.53 9.55 17.02
C PRO A 346 39.53 9.22 15.88
N ASP A 347 39.07 8.67 14.76
CA ASP A 347 39.87 8.03 13.70
C ASP A 347 39.80 8.77 12.35
N LEU A 348 39.77 10.10 12.37
CA LEU A 348 39.57 10.95 11.18
C LEU A 348 40.56 10.70 10.03
N ASP A 349 41.81 10.35 10.33
CA ASP A 349 42.82 10.06 9.30
C ASP A 349 42.41 8.88 8.40
N THR A 350 41.66 7.92 8.94
CA THR A 350 41.18 6.75 8.19
C THR A 350 40.03 7.06 7.23
N LEU A 351 39.42 8.25 7.37
CA LEU A 351 38.23 8.69 6.65
C LEU A 351 38.57 9.64 5.48
N LYS A 352 39.84 10.04 5.32
CA LYS A 352 40.29 11.01 4.30
C LYS A 352 39.93 10.59 2.87
N ASP A 353 40.09 9.31 2.55
CA ASP A 353 39.78 8.80 1.21
C ASP A 353 38.27 8.90 0.92
N SER A 354 37.43 8.45 1.86
CA SER A 354 35.97 8.54 1.76
C SER A 354 35.49 10.00 1.73
N ALA A 355 36.13 10.88 2.51
CA ALA A 355 35.83 12.30 2.51
C ALA A 355 36.19 12.97 1.18
N GLY A 356 37.36 12.66 0.61
CA GLY A 356 37.76 13.14 -0.72
C GLY A 356 36.82 12.64 -1.82
N LYS A 357 36.46 11.35 -1.77
CA LYS A 357 35.52 10.72 -2.71
C LYS A 357 34.14 11.39 -2.73
N LEU A 358 33.63 11.80 -1.56
CA LEU A 358 32.30 12.38 -1.41
C LEU A 358 32.30 13.91 -1.33
N GLY A 359 33.46 14.57 -1.25
CA GLY A 359 33.56 16.02 -1.03
C GLY A 359 33.04 16.45 0.34
N LEU A 360 33.42 15.72 1.39
CA LEU A 360 32.98 15.93 2.77
C LEU A 360 33.97 16.76 3.58
N ASP A 361 33.46 17.60 4.47
CA ASP A 361 34.26 18.41 5.39
C ASP A 361 34.45 17.68 6.73
N LEU A 362 35.63 17.07 6.93
CA LEU A 362 35.93 16.35 8.17
C LEU A 362 36.02 17.25 9.42
N ALA A 363 35.90 18.58 9.31
CA ALA A 363 35.68 19.43 10.49
C ALA A 363 34.27 19.28 11.07
N LYS A 364 33.31 18.78 10.29
CA LYS A 364 31.90 18.63 10.64
C LYS A 364 31.58 17.19 11.08
N PRO A 365 31.06 16.96 12.31
CA PRO A 365 30.74 15.62 12.77
C PRO A 365 29.80 14.82 11.85
N LEU A 366 28.83 15.46 11.19
CA LEU A 366 27.88 14.76 10.31
C LEU A 366 28.58 14.25 9.04
N ASP A 367 29.44 15.05 8.43
CA ASP A 367 30.32 14.65 7.33
C ASP A 367 31.22 13.48 7.71
N GLN A 368 31.80 13.50 8.92
CA GLN A 368 32.58 12.38 9.44
C GLN A 368 31.74 11.10 9.52
N ARG A 369 30.46 11.19 9.92
CA ARG A 369 29.55 10.04 9.95
C ARG A 369 29.27 9.51 8.55
N MET A 370 29.08 10.38 7.55
CA MET A 370 28.94 9.94 6.16
C MET A 370 30.21 9.27 5.63
N ALA A 371 31.39 9.82 5.93
CA ALA A 371 32.66 9.21 5.55
C ALA A 371 32.85 7.84 6.21
N LYS A 372 32.47 7.69 7.48
CA LYS A 372 32.44 6.41 8.20
C LYS A 372 31.48 5.41 7.54
N LEU A 373 30.30 5.84 7.10
CA LEU A 373 29.32 4.98 6.43
C LEU A 373 29.88 4.39 5.12
N ASP A 374 30.53 5.21 4.29
CA ASP A 374 31.21 4.75 3.07
C ASP A 374 32.39 3.83 3.42
N LYS A 375 33.23 4.21 4.40
CA LYS A 375 34.40 3.43 4.82
C LYS A 375 34.05 2.04 5.35
N LEU A 376 32.96 1.91 6.11
CA LEU A 376 32.48 0.64 6.63
C LEU A 376 31.96 -0.29 5.54
N GLY A 377 31.74 0.21 4.32
CA GLY A 377 31.23 -0.58 3.20
C GLY A 377 29.85 -1.17 3.50
N VAL A 378 28.99 -0.44 4.22
CA VAL A 378 27.67 -0.93 4.63
C VAL A 378 26.88 -1.31 3.38
N VAL A 379 26.59 -2.59 3.23
CA VAL A 379 25.91 -3.14 2.05
C VAL A 379 24.49 -2.57 1.98
N PHE A 380 24.18 -1.89 0.88
CA PHE A 380 22.80 -1.53 0.56
C PHE A 380 22.07 -2.74 -0.01
N HIS A 381 22.68 -3.36 -1.03
CA HIS A 381 22.18 -4.58 -1.63
C HIS A 381 23.33 -5.32 -2.31
N ALA A 382 23.35 -6.66 -2.25
CA ALA A 382 24.46 -7.47 -2.76
C ALA A 382 24.81 -7.18 -4.24
N LYS A 383 23.80 -6.83 -5.05
CA LYS A 383 23.96 -6.49 -6.47
C LYS A 383 24.08 -4.99 -6.77
N LEU A 384 23.70 -4.10 -5.83
CA LEU A 384 23.71 -2.63 -6.04
C LEU A 384 24.80 -1.90 -5.26
N GLY A 385 25.61 -2.66 -4.50
CA GLY A 385 26.75 -2.15 -3.77
C GLY A 385 26.42 -1.65 -2.37
N THR A 386 27.18 -0.65 -1.95
CA THR A 386 27.20 -0.07 -0.60
C THR A 386 26.32 1.18 -0.50
N GLN A 387 26.01 1.61 0.72
CA GLN A 387 25.32 2.88 0.97
C GLN A 387 26.13 4.09 0.49
N GLY A 388 27.47 4.04 0.56
CA GLY A 388 28.32 5.12 0.06
C GLY A 388 28.21 5.31 -1.45
N GLU A 389 28.25 4.21 -2.20
CA GLU A 389 28.03 4.21 -3.66
C GLU A 389 26.61 4.67 -4.02
N ARG A 390 25.61 4.23 -3.24
CA ARG A 390 24.23 4.69 -3.41
C ARG A 390 24.11 6.21 -3.22
N VAL A 391 24.71 6.77 -2.17
CA VAL A 391 24.69 8.22 -1.91
C VAL A 391 25.34 9.00 -3.05
N GLN A 392 26.38 8.48 -3.71
CA GLN A 392 26.98 9.12 -4.89
C GLN A 392 26.01 9.19 -6.06
N ARG A 393 25.31 8.08 -6.36
CA ARG A 393 24.30 8.06 -7.42
C ARG A 393 23.15 9.02 -7.12
N ILE A 394 22.67 9.04 -5.87
CA ILE A 394 21.62 9.96 -5.44
C ILE A 394 22.09 11.42 -5.56
N ALA A 395 23.33 11.74 -5.14
CA ALA A 395 23.85 13.10 -5.23
C ALA A 395 24.00 13.59 -6.66
N ALA A 396 24.52 12.75 -7.56
CA ALA A 396 24.61 13.07 -8.98
C ALA A 396 23.20 13.29 -9.59
N LEU A 397 22.25 12.40 -9.29
CA LEU A 397 20.89 12.50 -9.81
C LEU A 397 20.14 13.72 -9.23
N ALA A 398 20.32 14.03 -7.94
CA ALA A 398 19.73 15.19 -7.30
C ALA A 398 20.23 16.51 -7.91
N LYS A 399 21.52 16.57 -8.28
CA LYS A 399 22.10 17.72 -8.98
C LYS A 399 21.44 17.97 -10.34
N GLU A 400 21.19 16.90 -11.11
CA GLU A 400 20.52 16.98 -12.41
C GLU A 400 19.01 17.28 -12.30
N LEU A 401 18.37 16.84 -11.23
CA LEU A 401 16.95 17.12 -10.96
C LEU A 401 16.73 18.55 -10.45
N ALA A 402 17.71 19.16 -9.79
CA ALA A 402 17.57 20.46 -9.15
C ALA A 402 17.04 21.56 -10.10
N PRO A 403 17.56 21.76 -11.32
CA PRO A 403 17.02 22.77 -12.24
C PRO A 403 15.56 22.53 -12.65
N ILE A 404 15.13 21.27 -12.72
CA ILE A 404 13.75 20.91 -13.12
C ILE A 404 12.75 21.31 -12.04
N VAL A 405 13.15 21.23 -10.77
CA VAL A 405 12.29 21.52 -9.62
C VAL A 405 12.52 22.93 -9.05
N GLY A 406 13.41 23.72 -9.66
CA GLY A 406 13.73 25.08 -9.22
C GLY A 406 14.66 25.15 -8.00
N ALA A 407 15.44 24.11 -7.74
CA ALA A 407 16.44 24.06 -6.66
C ALA A 407 17.82 24.52 -7.14
N ASP A 408 18.64 24.96 -6.18
CA ASP A 408 20.08 25.15 -6.39
C ASP A 408 20.77 23.77 -6.52
N PRO A 409 21.45 23.47 -7.63
CA PRO A 409 22.10 22.18 -7.85
C PRO A 409 23.15 21.80 -6.81
N ASP A 410 23.92 22.76 -6.31
CA ASP A 410 24.97 22.48 -5.33
C ASP A 410 24.37 22.23 -3.93
N LYS A 411 23.25 22.90 -3.60
CA LYS A 411 22.49 22.58 -2.38
C LYS A 411 21.86 21.19 -2.46
N ALA A 412 21.28 20.81 -3.59
CA ALA A 412 20.70 19.48 -3.79
C ALA A 412 21.77 18.37 -3.70
N GLU A 413 22.92 18.58 -4.32
CA GLU A 413 24.05 17.66 -4.22
C GLU A 413 24.56 17.54 -2.77
N ARG A 414 24.73 18.68 -2.07
CA ARG A 414 25.17 18.71 -0.67
C ARG A 414 24.19 17.98 0.25
N ALA A 415 22.89 18.24 0.10
CA ALA A 415 21.85 17.57 0.86
C ALA A 415 21.84 16.06 0.62
N ALA A 416 21.91 15.62 -0.64
CA ALA A 416 21.96 14.21 -0.98
C ALA A 416 23.17 13.49 -0.36
N LYS A 417 24.35 14.13 -0.34
CA LYS A 417 25.55 13.60 0.31
C LYS A 417 25.37 13.40 1.81
N LEU A 418 24.59 14.26 2.48
CA LEU A 418 24.33 14.17 3.92
C LEU A 418 23.09 13.34 4.27
N ALA A 419 22.23 13.01 3.30
CA ALA A 419 20.90 12.45 3.54
C ALA A 419 20.90 11.09 4.28
N LYS A 420 22.02 10.35 4.26
CA LYS A 420 22.17 9.07 4.97
C LYS A 420 23.23 9.13 6.07
N ALA A 421 23.77 10.32 6.35
CA ALA A 421 24.89 10.52 7.26
C ALA A 421 24.55 10.22 8.71
N ASP A 422 23.27 10.16 9.08
CA ASP A 422 22.83 9.84 10.43
C ASP A 422 22.69 8.34 10.71
N LEU A 423 22.68 7.49 9.69
CA LEU A 423 22.57 6.03 9.86
C LEU A 423 23.62 5.41 10.81
N PRO A 424 24.90 5.83 10.82
CA PRO A 424 25.90 5.29 11.74
C PRO A 424 26.03 6.10 13.05
N THR A 425 25.05 6.94 13.38
CA THR A 425 25.00 7.67 14.65
C THR A 425 24.49 6.78 15.78
N GLU A 426 24.93 7.04 17.01
CA GLU A 426 24.48 6.28 18.18
C GLU A 426 22.98 6.48 18.41
N MET A 427 22.48 7.71 18.18
CA MET A 427 21.06 8.03 18.29
C MET A 427 20.19 7.22 17.31
N VAL A 428 20.58 7.07 16.05
CA VAL A 428 19.82 6.26 15.07
C VAL A 428 20.03 4.76 15.32
N GLY A 429 21.19 4.36 15.84
CA GLY A 429 21.46 2.99 16.27
C GLY A 429 20.49 2.53 17.37
N GLU A 430 20.25 3.38 18.37
CA GLU A 430 19.28 3.10 19.46
C GLU A 430 17.83 3.35 19.03
N PHE A 431 17.57 4.40 18.26
CA PHE A 431 16.24 4.83 17.82
C PHE A 431 16.13 4.90 16.28
N PRO A 432 16.00 3.76 15.58
CA PRO A 432 15.93 3.72 14.12
C PRO A 432 14.79 4.56 13.54
N GLU A 433 13.72 4.79 14.29
CA GLU A 433 12.60 5.65 13.90
C GLU A 433 12.95 7.13 13.77
N LEU A 434 14.09 7.57 14.33
CA LEU A 434 14.56 8.97 14.26
C LEU A 434 15.50 9.23 13.08
N GLN A 435 15.73 8.25 12.20
CA GLN A 435 16.49 8.46 10.97
C GLN A 435 15.90 9.59 10.11
N GLY A 436 16.75 10.30 9.40
CA GLY A 436 16.44 11.54 8.70
C GLY A 436 16.32 12.74 9.65
N LEU A 437 15.47 12.62 10.68
CA LEU A 437 15.25 13.69 11.66
C LEU A 437 16.54 14.03 12.41
N MET A 438 17.27 13.03 12.90
CA MET A 438 18.55 13.27 13.58
C MET A 438 19.57 13.87 12.62
N GLY A 439 19.64 13.39 11.38
CA GLY A 439 20.48 13.99 10.34
C GLY A 439 20.22 15.48 10.15
N ARG A 440 18.95 15.88 10.03
CA ARG A 440 18.55 17.29 9.97
C ARG A 440 19.00 18.07 11.21
N LYS A 441 18.75 17.55 12.42
CA LYS A 441 19.14 18.23 13.67
C LYS A 441 20.65 18.45 13.75
N TYR A 442 21.44 17.45 13.35
CA TYR A 442 22.88 17.58 13.30
C TYR A 442 23.34 18.58 12.24
N ALA A 443 22.72 18.59 11.07
CA ALA A 443 22.99 19.56 10.01
C ALA A 443 22.70 21.00 10.47
N GLU A 444 21.55 21.24 11.12
CA GLU A 444 21.17 22.53 11.71
C GLU A 444 22.20 23.00 12.75
N LEU A 445 22.61 22.12 13.68
CA LEU A 445 23.62 22.44 14.70
C LEU A 445 25.01 22.74 14.11
N GLN A 446 25.31 22.22 12.92
CA GLN A 446 26.57 22.42 12.21
C GLN A 446 26.50 23.57 11.19
N GLY A 447 25.41 24.35 11.21
CA GLY A 447 25.24 25.54 10.40
C GLY A 447 25.05 25.26 8.90
N GLU A 448 24.53 24.08 8.54
CA GLU A 448 24.10 23.82 7.15
C GLU A 448 22.92 24.73 6.77
N ASP A 449 22.77 24.96 5.47
CA ASP A 449 21.65 25.73 4.92
C ASP A 449 20.30 25.07 5.28
N ALA A 450 19.27 25.87 5.55
CA ALA A 450 17.98 25.36 6.02
C ALA A 450 17.33 24.38 5.03
N SER A 451 17.44 24.62 3.72
CA SER A 451 16.92 23.71 2.69
C SER A 451 17.74 22.41 2.62
N VAL A 452 19.06 22.49 2.85
CA VAL A 452 19.92 21.30 2.95
C VAL A 452 19.53 20.44 4.14
N ALA A 453 19.40 21.05 5.33
CA ALA A 453 19.01 20.34 6.53
C ALA A 453 17.61 19.73 6.42
N ALA A 454 16.64 20.45 5.85
CA ALA A 454 15.30 19.93 5.58
C ALA A 454 15.34 18.71 4.65
N ALA A 455 16.10 18.78 3.56
CA ALA A 455 16.24 17.70 2.59
C ALA A 455 16.88 16.42 3.17
N VAL A 456 17.76 16.54 4.17
CA VAL A 456 18.35 15.40 4.90
C VAL A 456 17.29 14.58 5.66
N GLU A 457 16.21 15.21 6.13
CA GLU A 457 15.07 14.49 6.72
C GLU A 457 14.06 14.07 5.65
N GLU A 458 13.77 14.98 4.72
CA GLU A 458 12.62 14.89 3.82
C GLU A 458 12.84 14.00 2.61
N HIS A 459 14.07 13.56 2.31
CA HIS A 459 14.34 12.63 1.18
C HIS A 459 13.56 11.31 1.28
N TYR A 460 13.26 10.84 2.50
CA TYR A 460 12.41 9.68 2.72
C TYR A 460 10.95 9.93 2.31
N LYS A 461 10.49 11.18 2.35
CA LYS A 461 9.09 11.54 2.13
C LYS A 461 8.73 11.62 0.63
N PRO A 462 7.45 11.42 0.29
CA PRO A 462 6.42 10.81 1.13
C PRO A 462 6.61 9.29 1.28
N LEU A 463 6.37 8.74 2.48
CA LEU A 463 6.48 7.30 2.77
C LEU A 463 5.21 6.50 2.44
N GLY A 464 4.07 7.17 2.25
CA GLY A 464 2.79 6.54 2.00
C GLY A 464 1.73 7.54 1.54
N PRO A 465 0.47 7.11 1.30
CA PRO A 465 -0.58 7.95 0.72
C PRO A 465 -0.98 9.17 1.57
N SER A 466 -0.86 9.06 2.89
CA SER A 466 -1.25 10.12 3.83
C SER A 466 -0.08 10.93 4.38
N ASP A 467 1.16 10.60 3.99
CA ASP A 467 2.33 11.37 4.42
C ASP A 467 2.42 12.70 3.67
N ARG A 468 3.03 13.70 4.28
CA ARG A 468 3.25 15.01 3.68
C ARG A 468 4.23 14.89 2.51
N VAL A 469 3.94 15.57 1.41
CA VAL A 469 4.88 15.73 0.29
C VAL A 469 5.78 16.94 0.56
N PRO A 470 7.11 16.80 0.44
CA PRO A 470 8.03 17.93 0.48
C PRO A 470 7.69 18.98 -0.57
N THR A 471 7.90 20.26 -0.22
CA THR A 471 7.65 21.42 -1.09
C THR A 471 8.87 22.31 -1.27
N ASP A 472 9.88 22.20 -0.39
CA ASP A 472 11.16 22.84 -0.62
C ASP A 472 11.85 22.20 -1.84
N PRO A 473 12.29 22.98 -2.85
CA PRO A 473 12.87 22.43 -4.07
C PRO A 473 14.06 21.49 -3.84
N VAL A 474 14.91 21.77 -2.83
CA VAL A 474 16.07 20.92 -2.50
C VAL A 474 15.58 19.57 -1.96
N SER A 475 14.60 19.59 -1.06
CA SER A 475 13.97 18.36 -0.55
C SER A 475 13.31 17.55 -1.66
N VAL A 476 12.60 18.20 -2.58
CA VAL A 476 11.94 17.54 -3.72
C VAL A 476 12.97 16.87 -4.63
N ALA A 477 14.06 17.56 -4.97
CA ALA A 477 15.14 17.01 -5.81
C ALA A 477 15.76 15.75 -5.19
N VAL A 478 16.13 15.82 -3.90
CA VAL A 478 16.78 14.69 -3.20
C VAL A 478 15.79 13.53 -2.98
N ALA A 479 14.53 13.82 -2.66
CA ALA A 479 13.50 12.79 -2.49
C ALA A 479 13.19 12.06 -3.80
N LEU A 480 13.12 12.79 -4.93
CA LEU A 480 12.99 12.19 -6.26
C LEU A 480 14.22 11.34 -6.59
N ALA A 481 15.43 11.85 -6.33
CA ALA A 481 16.67 11.12 -6.60
C ALA A 481 16.77 9.80 -5.82
N ASP A 482 16.49 9.80 -4.50
CA ASP A 482 16.53 8.58 -3.66
C ASP A 482 15.53 7.51 -4.15
N LYS A 483 14.32 7.94 -4.53
CA LYS A 483 13.28 7.03 -5.02
C LYS A 483 13.57 6.51 -6.42
N LEU A 484 14.05 7.36 -7.33
CA LEU A 484 14.42 6.96 -8.68
C LEU A 484 15.63 6.02 -8.68
N ASP A 485 16.69 6.30 -7.90
CA ASP A 485 17.84 5.38 -7.72
C ASP A 485 17.36 4.00 -7.25
N THR A 486 16.44 3.98 -6.28
CA THR A 486 15.88 2.73 -5.76
C THR A 486 15.11 1.99 -6.85
N LEU A 487 14.15 2.63 -7.51
CA LEU A 487 13.33 2.00 -8.55
C LEU A 487 14.18 1.48 -9.70
N VAL A 488 15.11 2.30 -10.21
CA VAL A 488 15.98 1.94 -11.32
C VAL A 488 16.93 0.81 -10.93
N GLY A 489 17.54 0.88 -9.75
CA GLY A 489 18.43 -0.16 -9.25
C GLY A 489 17.73 -1.52 -9.16
N PHE A 490 16.54 -1.59 -8.56
CA PHE A 490 15.80 -2.85 -8.43
C PHE A 490 15.30 -3.42 -9.79
N TRP A 491 15.05 -2.56 -10.78
CA TRP A 491 14.74 -2.99 -12.16
C TRP A 491 15.98 -3.47 -12.94
N ALA A 492 17.15 -2.89 -12.65
CA ALA A 492 18.42 -3.31 -13.24
C ALA A 492 18.74 -4.76 -12.83
N ILE A 493 18.57 -5.08 -11.55
CA ILE A 493 18.93 -6.39 -10.97
C ILE A 493 17.81 -7.45 -11.00
N ASP A 494 16.69 -7.11 -11.66
CA ASP A 494 15.47 -7.93 -11.82
C ASP A 494 14.79 -8.36 -10.50
N GLU A 495 14.81 -7.51 -9.48
CA GLU A 495 14.15 -7.74 -8.17
C GLU A 495 12.89 -6.88 -8.01
N LYS A 496 11.95 -7.09 -8.93
CA LYS A 496 10.69 -6.33 -9.06
C LYS A 496 9.59 -6.88 -8.13
N PRO A 497 8.55 -6.09 -7.80
CA PRO A 497 7.39 -6.57 -7.05
C PRO A 497 6.64 -7.68 -7.81
N THR A 498 6.19 -8.73 -7.11
CA THR A 498 5.43 -9.84 -7.71
C THR A 498 4.15 -10.13 -6.94
N GLY A 499 3.00 -10.19 -7.64
CA GLY A 499 1.71 -10.48 -7.00
C GLY A 499 1.46 -9.62 -5.75
N SER A 500 1.26 -10.24 -4.59
CA SER A 500 1.11 -9.52 -3.31
C SER A 500 2.42 -9.12 -2.63
N LYS A 501 3.58 -9.63 -3.07
CA LYS A 501 4.89 -9.38 -2.44
C LYS A 501 5.54 -8.11 -2.98
N ASP A 502 6.00 -7.27 -2.06
CA ASP A 502 6.82 -6.09 -2.33
C ASP A 502 7.82 -5.89 -1.17
N PRO A 503 8.87 -6.73 -1.10
CA PRO A 503 9.79 -6.75 0.05
C PRO A 503 10.58 -5.45 0.21
N TYR A 504 10.80 -4.71 -0.88
CA TYR A 504 11.59 -3.47 -0.90
C TYR A 504 10.73 -2.20 -1.00
N ALA A 505 9.40 -2.33 -0.87
CA ALA A 505 8.46 -1.22 -0.90
C ALA A 505 8.50 -0.38 -2.20
N LEU A 506 8.79 -1.00 -3.34
CA LEU A 506 8.93 -0.33 -4.64
C LEU A 506 7.62 0.29 -5.11
N ARG A 507 6.46 -0.28 -4.75
CA ARG A 507 5.15 0.35 -5.02
C ARG A 507 4.99 1.66 -4.25
N ARG A 508 5.51 1.73 -3.02
CA ARG A 508 5.48 2.96 -2.22
C ARG A 508 6.47 3.98 -2.75
N ALA A 509 7.66 3.56 -3.20
CA ALA A 509 8.63 4.45 -3.84
C ALA A 509 8.06 5.07 -5.13
N ALA A 510 7.47 4.28 -6.01
CA ALA A 510 6.82 4.75 -7.24
C ALA A 510 5.66 5.71 -6.96
N LEU A 511 4.80 5.39 -6.00
CA LEU A 511 3.76 6.32 -5.55
C LEU A 511 4.37 7.63 -5.03
N GLY A 512 5.49 7.55 -4.31
CA GLY A 512 6.20 8.73 -3.82
C GLY A 512 6.72 9.62 -4.94
N VAL A 513 7.28 9.05 -6.01
CA VAL A 513 7.68 9.80 -7.22
C VAL A 513 6.48 10.48 -7.86
N ILE A 514 5.37 9.75 -8.07
CA ILE A 514 4.15 10.32 -8.67
C ILE A 514 3.64 11.50 -7.83
N ARG A 515 3.56 11.33 -6.51
CA ARG A 515 3.09 12.40 -5.61
C ARG A 515 4.02 13.60 -5.60
N LEU A 516 5.34 13.40 -5.55
CA LEU A 516 6.31 14.49 -5.64
C LEU A 516 6.13 15.30 -6.93
N VAL A 517 5.96 14.61 -8.07
CA VAL A 517 5.76 15.24 -9.38
C VAL A 517 4.41 15.94 -9.50
N VAL A 518 3.33 15.29 -9.10
CA VAL A 518 1.96 15.81 -9.29
C VAL A 518 1.64 16.93 -8.31
N GLU A 519 1.95 16.78 -7.02
CA GLU A 519 1.60 17.77 -6.00
C GLU A 519 2.48 19.03 -6.04
N ASN A 520 3.69 18.94 -6.59
CA ASN A 520 4.55 20.11 -6.86
C ASN A 520 4.48 20.59 -8.32
N GLU A 521 3.56 20.04 -9.12
CA GLU A 521 3.32 20.46 -10.52
C GLU A 521 4.57 20.41 -11.43
N ILE A 522 5.41 19.40 -11.22
CA ILE A 522 6.73 19.30 -11.87
C ILE A 522 6.58 18.82 -13.32
N ARG A 523 7.11 19.60 -14.26
CA ARG A 523 7.23 19.18 -15.67
C ARG A 523 8.50 18.35 -15.87
N ILE A 524 8.39 17.04 -15.73
CA ILE A 524 9.52 16.11 -15.83
C ILE A 524 9.22 14.97 -16.81
N GLY A 525 10.14 14.72 -17.73
CA GLY A 525 10.18 13.47 -18.50
C GLY A 525 11.01 12.43 -17.75
N LEU A 526 10.35 11.43 -17.15
CA LEU A 526 11.02 10.44 -16.30
C LEU A 526 12.04 9.59 -17.08
N ALA A 527 11.86 9.38 -18.39
CA ALA A 527 12.73 8.53 -19.18
C ALA A 527 14.21 8.98 -19.10
N LYS A 528 14.46 10.29 -19.21
CA LYS A 528 15.80 10.89 -19.10
C LYS A 528 16.45 10.59 -17.75
N PHE A 529 15.71 10.73 -16.66
CA PHE A 529 16.26 10.53 -15.32
C PHE A 529 16.41 9.05 -14.96
N ILE A 530 15.58 8.19 -15.54
CA ILE A 530 15.75 6.75 -15.48
C ILE A 530 17.04 6.34 -16.17
N GLU A 531 17.33 6.89 -17.36
CA GLU A 531 18.59 6.66 -18.08
C GLU A 531 19.79 7.12 -17.27
N LEU A 532 19.79 8.36 -16.76
CA LEU A 532 20.88 8.89 -15.93
C LEU A 532 21.15 8.02 -14.68
N ALA A 533 20.10 7.44 -14.08
CA ALA A 533 20.24 6.54 -12.95
C ALA A 533 20.68 5.11 -13.35
N ALA A 534 20.27 4.64 -14.53
CA ALA A 534 20.49 3.27 -15.00
C ALA A 534 21.90 3.06 -15.52
N VAL A 535 22.44 4.04 -16.27
CA VAL A 535 23.76 3.95 -16.91
C VAL A 535 24.85 3.57 -15.90
N PRO A 536 25.04 4.25 -14.75
CA PRO A 536 26.09 3.87 -13.80
C PRO A 536 25.96 2.45 -13.25
N ILE A 537 24.72 1.98 -13.06
CA ILE A 537 24.45 0.63 -12.51
C ILE A 537 24.75 -0.44 -13.55
N LEU A 538 24.24 -0.26 -14.78
CA LEU A 538 24.45 -1.19 -15.88
C LEU A 538 25.89 -1.19 -16.37
N SER A 539 26.57 -0.05 -16.40
CA SER A 539 27.98 0.04 -16.72
C SER A 539 28.83 -0.75 -15.71
N ALA A 540 28.55 -0.62 -14.41
CA ALA A 540 29.27 -1.38 -13.38
C ALA A 540 28.98 -2.90 -13.44
N GLU A 541 27.78 -3.30 -13.87
CA GLU A 541 27.44 -4.71 -14.12
C GLU A 541 28.15 -5.24 -15.36
N ALA A 542 28.10 -4.49 -16.46
CA ALA A 542 28.76 -4.82 -17.72
C ALA A 542 30.28 -4.90 -17.55
N GLU A 543 30.89 -3.99 -16.78
CA GLU A 543 32.32 -4.06 -16.44
C GLU A 543 32.68 -5.39 -15.78
N LYS A 544 31.86 -5.91 -14.85
CA LYS A 544 32.11 -7.22 -14.23
C LYS A 544 31.95 -8.37 -15.21
N PHE A 545 31.00 -8.27 -16.13
CA PHE A 545 30.72 -9.29 -17.12
C PHE A 545 31.82 -9.37 -18.20
N PHE A 546 32.30 -8.21 -18.66
CA PHE A 546 33.27 -8.11 -19.76
C PHE A 546 34.74 -7.95 -19.28
N ALA A 547 35.00 -7.80 -17.97
CA ALA A 547 36.36 -7.67 -17.41
C ALA A 547 37.37 -8.72 -17.93
N PRO A 548 37.04 -10.04 -17.98
CA PRO A 548 37.98 -11.04 -18.48
C PRO A 548 38.37 -10.84 -19.94
N SER A 549 37.43 -10.35 -20.77
CA SER A 549 37.68 -10.03 -22.17
C SER A 549 38.45 -8.73 -22.34
N ARG A 550 38.29 -7.78 -21.42
CA ARG A 550 38.98 -6.49 -21.44
C ARG A 550 40.47 -6.64 -21.16
N GLU A 551 40.86 -7.55 -20.26
CA GLU A 551 42.27 -7.89 -20.03
C GLU A 551 42.93 -8.43 -21.31
N GLN A 552 42.21 -9.25 -22.07
CA GLN A 552 42.70 -9.79 -23.35
C GLN A 552 42.81 -8.71 -24.43
N VAL A 553 41.83 -7.80 -24.52
CA VAL A 553 41.88 -6.66 -25.46
C VAL A 553 43.02 -5.71 -25.08
N ALA A 554 43.25 -5.46 -23.79
CA ALA A 554 44.37 -4.64 -23.33
C ALA A 554 45.73 -5.30 -23.62
N GLU A 555 45.84 -6.62 -23.46
CA GLU A 555 47.03 -7.39 -23.83
C GLU A 555 47.33 -7.26 -25.33
N VAL A 556 46.34 -7.47 -26.21
CA VAL A 556 46.51 -7.34 -27.66
C VAL A 556 46.81 -5.88 -28.05
N SER A 557 46.14 -4.91 -27.43
CA SER A 557 46.38 -3.48 -27.68
C SER A 557 47.81 -3.08 -27.28
N SER A 558 48.36 -3.67 -26.21
CA SER A 558 49.74 -3.43 -25.79
C SER A 558 50.80 -4.00 -26.75
N MET A 559 50.39 -4.88 -27.68
CA MET A 559 51.23 -5.42 -28.75
C MET A 559 51.20 -4.57 -30.02
N LEU A 560 50.39 -3.51 -30.07
CA LEU A 560 50.28 -2.59 -31.20
C LEU A 560 51.11 -1.32 -30.94
N ASP A 561 51.99 -0.97 -31.87
CA ASP A 561 52.92 0.16 -31.70
C ASP A 561 52.39 1.50 -32.25
N GLN A 562 51.26 1.50 -32.97
CA GLN A 562 50.68 2.69 -33.60
C GLN A 562 49.38 3.12 -32.90
N PRO A 563 49.28 4.38 -32.41
CA PRO A 563 48.08 4.88 -31.75
C PRO A 563 46.81 4.74 -32.58
N GLU A 564 46.87 4.97 -33.91
CA GLU A 564 45.70 4.83 -34.77
C GLU A 564 45.22 3.37 -34.91
N MET A 565 46.15 2.42 -34.83
CA MET A 565 45.85 0.98 -34.87
C MET A 565 45.26 0.50 -33.54
N VAL A 566 45.75 1.03 -32.41
CA VAL A 566 45.18 0.77 -31.08
C VAL A 566 43.74 1.27 -31.03
N GLU A 567 43.50 2.52 -31.42
CA GLU A 567 42.17 3.12 -31.42
C GLU A 567 41.21 2.38 -32.37
N ALA A 568 41.66 2.00 -33.57
CA ALA A 568 40.86 1.21 -34.51
C ALA A 568 40.53 -0.19 -33.96
N PHE A 569 41.47 -0.86 -33.30
CA PHE A 569 41.26 -2.19 -32.71
C PHE A 569 40.32 -2.14 -31.50
N GLU A 570 40.50 -1.17 -30.61
CA GLU A 570 39.62 -0.98 -29.45
C GLU A 570 38.18 -0.65 -29.89
N ASN A 571 38.01 0.26 -30.86
CA ASN A 571 36.69 0.65 -31.36
C ASN A 571 36.00 -0.42 -32.23
N SER A 572 36.75 -1.33 -32.86
CA SER A 572 36.20 -2.44 -33.67
C SER A 572 36.10 -3.76 -32.89
N SER A 573 36.45 -3.74 -31.60
CA SER A 573 36.37 -4.93 -30.75
C SER A 573 34.91 -5.30 -30.52
N PRO A 574 34.48 -6.56 -30.82
CA PRO A 574 33.14 -7.05 -30.51
C PRO A 574 32.75 -6.92 -29.03
N MET A 575 33.74 -6.72 -28.15
CA MET A 575 33.54 -6.43 -26.74
C MET A 575 33.00 -5.03 -26.48
N VAL A 576 33.50 -4.00 -27.18
CA VAL A 576 33.05 -2.61 -27.02
C VAL A 576 31.64 -2.44 -27.59
N GLU A 577 31.38 -3.10 -28.72
CA GLU A 577 30.04 -3.21 -29.32
C GLU A 577 29.08 -3.94 -28.36
N GLY A 578 29.45 -5.14 -27.88
CA GLY A 578 28.62 -5.90 -26.93
C GLY A 578 28.40 -5.24 -25.57
N TRP A 579 29.37 -4.46 -25.07
CA TRP A 579 29.20 -3.65 -23.85
C TRP A 579 28.17 -2.54 -24.08
N SER A 580 28.31 -1.81 -25.19
CA SER A 580 27.43 -0.69 -25.54
C SER A 580 26.00 -1.18 -25.75
N ASP A 581 25.83 -2.30 -26.47
CA ASP A 581 24.54 -2.94 -26.69
C ASP A 581 23.90 -3.39 -25.37
N HIS A 582 24.68 -4.02 -24.48
CA HIS A 582 24.16 -4.47 -23.18
C HIS A 582 23.63 -3.30 -22.34
N VAL A 583 24.38 -2.21 -22.24
CA VAL A 583 23.96 -1.02 -21.49
C VAL A 583 22.76 -0.36 -22.16
N PHE A 584 22.80 -0.16 -23.48
CA PHE A 584 21.73 0.49 -24.23
C PHE A 584 20.40 -0.28 -24.14
N HIS A 585 20.40 -1.58 -24.44
CA HIS A 585 19.20 -2.42 -24.32
C HIS A 585 18.72 -2.53 -22.87
N GLY A 586 19.65 -2.55 -21.90
CA GLY A 586 19.34 -2.52 -20.49
C GLY A 586 18.57 -1.25 -20.09
N VAL A 587 19.04 -0.08 -20.52
CA VAL A 587 18.39 1.21 -20.26
C VAL A 587 16.99 1.23 -20.87
N LEU A 588 16.84 0.91 -22.15
CA LEU A 588 15.55 0.91 -22.84
C LEU A 588 14.54 -0.02 -22.15
N ARG A 589 14.98 -1.24 -21.80
CA ARG A 589 14.15 -2.20 -21.05
C ARG A 589 13.67 -1.62 -19.71
N ILE A 590 14.56 -1.00 -18.94
CA ILE A 590 14.22 -0.41 -17.65
C ILE A 590 13.24 0.76 -17.83
N GLN A 591 13.49 1.65 -18.79
CA GLN A 591 12.59 2.76 -19.10
C GLN A 591 11.18 2.26 -19.41
N MET A 592 11.02 1.33 -20.36
CA MET A 592 9.72 0.80 -20.75
C MET A 592 8.99 0.15 -19.56
N GLN A 593 9.66 -0.76 -18.86
CA GLN A 593 9.06 -1.50 -17.74
C GLN A 593 8.72 -0.60 -16.56
N LEU A 594 9.55 0.41 -16.26
CA LEU A 594 9.32 1.28 -15.12
C LEU A 594 8.26 2.34 -15.45
N LEU A 595 8.20 2.86 -16.68
CA LEU A 595 7.13 3.77 -17.09
C LEU A 595 5.77 3.07 -17.08
N GLU A 596 5.68 1.84 -17.60
CA GLU A 596 4.45 1.04 -17.51
C GLU A 596 4.04 0.82 -16.05
N PHE A 597 5.01 0.45 -15.19
CA PHE A 597 4.76 0.30 -13.76
C PHE A 597 4.26 1.61 -13.11
N MET A 598 4.82 2.76 -13.50
CA MET A 598 4.37 4.08 -13.04
C MET A 598 2.94 4.37 -13.49
N HIS A 599 2.56 4.04 -14.73
CA HIS A 599 1.18 4.19 -15.21
C HIS A 599 0.19 3.36 -14.39
N GLU A 600 0.51 2.10 -14.10
CA GLU A 600 -0.32 1.26 -13.21
C GLU A 600 -0.45 1.86 -11.79
N ARG A 601 0.61 2.50 -11.28
CA ARG A 601 0.56 3.16 -9.98
C ARG A 601 -0.32 4.42 -10.02
N ILE A 602 -0.31 5.19 -11.11
CA ILE A 602 -1.23 6.31 -11.33
C ILE A 602 -2.69 5.80 -11.31
N GLU A 603 -2.99 4.71 -12.02
CA GLU A 603 -4.33 4.09 -11.98
C GLU A 603 -4.74 3.74 -10.55
N THR A 604 -3.85 3.09 -9.80
CA THR A 604 -4.11 2.67 -8.42
C THR A 604 -4.37 3.88 -7.51
N GLN A 605 -3.60 4.95 -7.66
CA GLN A 605 -3.76 6.18 -6.89
C GLN A 605 -5.09 6.87 -7.20
N LEU A 606 -5.41 7.06 -8.48
CA LEU A 606 -6.68 7.67 -8.90
C LEU A 606 -7.87 6.85 -8.42
N LYS A 607 -7.78 5.52 -8.48
CA LYS A 607 -8.80 4.62 -7.93
C LYS A 607 -9.00 4.83 -6.42
N ALA A 608 -7.92 4.95 -5.66
CA ALA A 608 -7.99 5.21 -4.22
C ALA A 608 -8.60 6.59 -3.90
N GLN A 609 -8.45 7.57 -4.79
CA GLN A 609 -9.04 8.91 -4.70
C GLN A 609 -10.47 8.98 -5.27
N ASN A 610 -11.04 7.85 -5.71
CA ASN A 610 -12.34 7.78 -6.37
C ASN A 610 -12.43 8.68 -7.63
N HIS A 611 -11.35 8.76 -8.40
CA HIS A 611 -11.25 9.42 -9.69
C HIS A 611 -11.29 8.41 -10.85
N ARG A 612 -11.55 8.89 -12.08
CA ARG A 612 -11.57 8.09 -13.31
C ARG A 612 -10.18 7.52 -13.64
N TYR A 613 -9.88 6.36 -13.05
CA TYR A 613 -8.62 5.64 -13.26
C TYR A 613 -8.60 4.82 -14.55
N ASP A 614 -9.77 4.43 -15.06
CA ASP A 614 -9.97 3.67 -16.30
C ASP A 614 -9.46 4.42 -17.54
N LEU A 615 -9.35 5.74 -17.43
CA LEU A 615 -8.91 6.63 -18.51
C LEU A 615 -7.40 6.74 -18.64
N VAL A 616 -6.62 6.28 -17.66
CA VAL A 616 -5.14 6.36 -17.72
C VAL A 616 -4.64 5.63 -18.94
N ARG A 617 -5.09 4.40 -19.19
CA ARG A 617 -4.71 3.62 -20.38
C ARG A 617 -5.03 4.32 -21.67
N ALA A 618 -6.20 4.97 -21.77
CA ALA A 618 -6.58 5.74 -22.94
C ALA A 618 -5.62 6.91 -23.18
N VAL A 619 -5.19 7.59 -22.13
CA VAL A 619 -4.25 8.72 -22.23
C VAL A 619 -2.82 8.28 -22.56
N VAL A 620 -2.35 7.16 -22.00
CA VAL A 620 -0.96 6.71 -22.20
C VAL A 620 -0.76 5.85 -23.45
N SER A 621 -1.82 5.34 -24.10
CA SER A 621 -1.68 4.47 -25.28
C SER A 621 -1.64 5.21 -26.63
N THR A 622 -1.70 6.54 -26.64
CA THR A 622 -1.72 7.35 -27.87
C THR A 622 -0.40 7.36 -28.67
N SER A 623 0.65 6.67 -28.21
CA SER A 623 1.86 6.37 -28.99
C SER A 623 2.25 4.92 -28.69
N ALA A 624 1.87 4.01 -29.59
CA ALA A 624 2.22 2.60 -29.48
C ALA A 624 3.69 2.41 -29.86
N VAL A 625 4.55 2.28 -28.87
CA VAL A 625 5.85 1.62 -29.07
C VAL A 625 5.55 0.12 -29.15
N ASN A 626 5.38 -0.40 -30.36
CA ASN A 626 5.23 -1.84 -30.57
C ASN A 626 6.56 -2.53 -30.25
N GLU A 627 6.51 -3.67 -29.56
CA GLU A 627 7.63 -4.61 -29.36
C GLU A 627 8.33 -4.98 -30.69
N ALA A 628 7.63 -4.92 -31.82
CA ALA A 628 8.18 -5.16 -33.15
C ALA A 628 9.28 -4.17 -33.58
N LEU A 629 9.35 -2.97 -32.97
CA LEU A 629 10.40 -2.00 -33.27
C LEU A 629 11.76 -2.42 -32.66
N LEU A 630 11.79 -3.26 -31.61
CA LEU A 630 13.04 -3.72 -31.01
C LEU A 630 13.89 -4.60 -31.96
N ASP A 631 13.25 -5.29 -32.91
CA ASP A 631 13.94 -6.11 -33.92
C ASP A 631 14.40 -5.30 -35.15
N GLU A 632 13.84 -4.11 -35.40
CA GLU A 632 14.10 -3.31 -36.61
C GLU A 632 15.11 -2.16 -36.41
N PHE A 633 15.31 -1.65 -35.19
CA PHE A 633 16.19 -0.49 -34.95
C PHE A 633 17.63 -0.84 -34.60
N GLY A 634 18.33 -1.42 -35.58
CA GLY A 634 19.78 -1.33 -35.72
C GLY A 634 20.23 0.06 -36.19
N GLY A 635 19.89 1.11 -35.43
CA GLY A 635 20.38 2.48 -35.66
C GLY A 635 19.30 3.53 -35.96
N LEU A 636 18.90 4.27 -34.93
CA LEU A 636 18.56 5.71 -34.89
C LEU A 636 17.80 6.01 -33.58
N ALA A 637 18.55 6.29 -32.53
CA ALA A 637 18.04 6.55 -31.17
C ALA A 637 17.18 7.83 -31.05
N GLU A 638 17.30 8.78 -31.99
CA GLU A 638 16.57 10.05 -31.95
C GLU A 638 15.05 9.90 -32.16
N ASP A 639 14.61 8.86 -32.87
CA ASP A 639 13.20 8.69 -33.24
C ASP A 639 12.35 7.99 -32.15
N VAL A 640 13.01 7.29 -31.22
CA VAL A 640 12.36 6.64 -30.04
C VAL A 640 12.16 7.65 -28.91
N ALA A 641 13.14 8.51 -28.66
CA ALA A 641 13.07 9.57 -27.64
C ALA A 641 11.96 10.61 -27.96
N GLY A 642 11.76 10.94 -29.24
CA GLY A 642 10.66 11.80 -29.67
C GLY A 642 9.27 11.17 -29.50
N LYS A 643 9.15 9.83 -29.61
CA LYS A 643 7.87 9.09 -29.55
C LYS A 643 7.39 8.73 -28.14
N LEU A 644 8.26 8.86 -27.13
CA LEU A 644 7.92 8.79 -25.69
C LEU A 644 7.37 10.11 -25.13
N SER A 645 7.49 11.21 -25.89
CA SER A 645 7.12 12.55 -25.43
C SER A 645 5.60 12.65 -25.17
N GLY A 646 5.23 12.71 -23.89
CA GLY A 646 3.85 12.80 -23.41
C GLY A 646 3.37 11.64 -22.54
N GLN A 647 4.12 10.52 -22.47
CA GLN A 647 3.79 9.35 -21.64
C GLN A 647 4.70 9.18 -20.43
N ASP A 648 5.75 9.96 -20.29
CA ASP A 648 6.72 9.82 -19.21
C ASP A 648 6.63 10.93 -18.16
N ASN A 649 5.58 11.77 -18.23
CA ASN A 649 5.33 12.87 -17.31
C ASN A 649 4.03 12.63 -16.49
N PRO A 650 4.15 12.15 -15.23
CA PRO A 650 2.99 11.88 -14.37
C PRO A 650 2.05 13.09 -14.18
N TYR A 651 2.58 14.31 -14.12
CA TYR A 651 1.77 15.53 -13.96
C TYR A 651 0.91 15.80 -15.18
N LEU A 652 1.48 15.73 -16.39
CA LEU A 652 0.71 15.94 -17.63
C LEU A 652 -0.31 14.82 -17.86
N ILE A 653 0.05 13.57 -17.56
CA ILE A 653 -0.88 12.42 -17.66
C ILE A 653 -2.08 12.63 -16.74
N THR A 654 -1.85 12.95 -15.47
CA THR A 654 -2.95 13.15 -14.51
C THR A 654 -3.84 14.34 -14.88
N ARG A 655 -3.27 15.46 -15.37
CA ARG A 655 -4.04 16.59 -15.90
C ARG A 655 -4.90 16.19 -17.09
N ARG A 656 -4.34 15.46 -18.06
CA ARG A 656 -5.05 15.00 -19.26
C ARG A 656 -6.15 14.00 -18.92
N VAL A 657 -5.90 13.06 -18.01
CA VAL A 657 -6.90 12.11 -17.50
C VAL A 657 -8.06 12.85 -16.84
N ALA A 658 -7.78 13.85 -16.01
CA ALA A 658 -8.81 14.64 -15.35
C ALA A 658 -9.65 15.44 -16.35
N ALA A 659 -9.03 16.05 -17.37
CA ALA A 659 -9.74 16.76 -18.44
C ALA A 659 -10.62 15.81 -19.28
N LEU A 660 -10.10 14.63 -19.65
CA LEU A 660 -10.87 13.61 -20.36
C LEU A 660 -12.06 13.12 -19.54
N GLY A 661 -11.87 12.90 -18.24
CA GLY A 661 -12.95 12.51 -17.32
C GLY A 661 -14.07 13.55 -17.30
N ARG A 662 -13.73 14.83 -17.10
CA ARG A 662 -14.72 15.93 -17.11
C ARG A 662 -15.45 16.03 -18.44
N PHE A 663 -14.74 15.89 -19.56
CA PHE A 663 -15.36 15.88 -20.88
C PHE A 663 -16.36 14.74 -21.04
N LEU A 664 -16.00 13.52 -20.66
CA LEU A 664 -16.87 12.34 -20.74
C LEU A 664 -18.07 12.37 -19.79
N ASP A 665 -18.05 13.23 -18.77
CA ASP A 665 -19.21 13.44 -17.91
C ASP A 665 -20.29 14.33 -18.59
N THR A 666 -19.90 15.12 -19.60
CA THR A 666 -20.82 15.94 -20.40
C THR A 666 -21.65 15.11 -21.39
N GLU A 667 -22.79 15.67 -21.82
CA GLU A 667 -23.59 15.09 -22.91
C GLU A 667 -22.80 15.01 -24.22
N ASP A 668 -21.99 16.03 -24.53
CA ASP A 668 -21.21 16.05 -25.76
C ASP A 668 -20.15 14.94 -25.77
N GLY A 669 -19.44 14.74 -24.66
CA GLY A 669 -18.45 13.68 -24.53
C GLY A 669 -19.04 12.28 -24.57
N LYS A 670 -20.18 12.04 -23.92
CA LYS A 670 -20.89 10.75 -23.97
C LYS A 670 -21.32 10.40 -25.38
N ASN A 671 -21.91 11.37 -26.09
CA ASN A 671 -22.41 11.16 -27.45
C ASN A 671 -21.25 11.00 -28.46
N LEU A 672 -20.17 11.79 -28.32
CA LEU A 672 -18.99 11.61 -29.15
C LEU A 672 -18.34 10.25 -28.93
N LEU A 673 -18.21 9.78 -27.69
CA LEU A 673 -17.69 8.44 -27.39
C LEU A 673 -18.58 7.34 -27.98
N ALA A 674 -19.90 7.48 -27.94
CA ALA A 674 -20.83 6.54 -28.57
C ALA A 674 -20.67 6.53 -30.11
N GLY A 675 -20.57 7.71 -30.72
CA GLY A 675 -20.31 7.86 -32.16
C GLY A 675 -18.97 7.24 -32.58
N TYR A 676 -17.91 7.49 -31.81
CA TYR A 676 -16.60 6.86 -31.99
C TYR A 676 -16.70 5.33 -31.89
N LYS A 677 -17.32 4.78 -30.85
CA LYS A 677 -17.45 3.31 -30.68
C LYS A 677 -18.21 2.68 -31.84
N ARG A 678 -19.22 3.35 -32.39
CA ARG A 678 -19.92 2.91 -33.60
C ARG A 678 -18.98 2.88 -34.81
N ALA A 679 -18.22 3.95 -35.03
CA ALA A 679 -17.23 4.03 -36.11
C ALA A 679 -16.14 2.95 -35.99
N ALA A 680 -15.54 2.78 -34.80
CA ALA A 680 -14.51 1.80 -34.53
C ALA A 680 -14.98 0.36 -34.75
N ASN A 681 -16.20 0.03 -34.32
CA ASN A 681 -16.78 -1.31 -34.54
C ASN A 681 -17.04 -1.61 -36.02
N ILE A 682 -17.51 -0.61 -36.78
CA ILE A 682 -17.68 -0.74 -38.24
C ILE A 682 -16.31 -0.97 -38.90
N LEU A 683 -15.32 -0.13 -38.59
CA LEU A 683 -13.97 -0.27 -39.13
C LEU A 683 -13.38 -1.65 -38.83
N LYS A 684 -13.46 -2.11 -37.58
CA LYS A 684 -12.95 -3.44 -37.18
C LYS A 684 -13.64 -4.59 -37.93
N ALA A 685 -14.94 -4.47 -38.18
CA ALA A 685 -15.69 -5.48 -38.93
C ALA A 685 -15.30 -5.52 -40.41
N GLU A 686 -15.02 -4.37 -41.01
CA GLU A 686 -14.62 -4.27 -42.42
C GLU A 686 -13.12 -4.56 -42.64
N GLU A 687 -12.22 -4.11 -41.75
CA GLU A 687 -10.79 -4.42 -41.78
C GLU A 687 -10.54 -5.94 -41.63
N LYS A 688 -11.40 -6.66 -40.90
CA LYS A 688 -11.35 -8.13 -40.84
C LYS A 688 -11.63 -8.80 -42.19
N LYS A 689 -12.41 -8.16 -43.07
CA LYS A 689 -12.75 -8.68 -44.40
C LYS A 689 -11.73 -8.26 -45.45
N ASP A 690 -11.33 -6.99 -45.42
CA ASP A 690 -10.57 -6.35 -46.50
C ASP A 690 -9.06 -6.26 -46.19
N GLY A 691 -8.64 -6.58 -44.96
CA GLY A 691 -7.26 -6.52 -44.49
C GLY A 691 -7.05 -5.46 -43.42
N GLU A 692 -6.13 -5.73 -42.48
CA GLU A 692 -5.76 -4.77 -41.45
C GLU A 692 -5.14 -3.52 -42.11
N GLY A 693 -5.66 -2.34 -41.75
CA GLY A 693 -5.22 -1.07 -42.34
C GLY A 693 -5.77 -0.77 -43.75
N ALA A 694 -6.71 -1.55 -44.29
CA ALA A 694 -7.26 -1.36 -45.64
C ALA A 694 -7.87 0.03 -45.89
N PHE A 695 -8.28 0.74 -44.84
CA PHE A 695 -8.87 2.09 -44.91
C PHE A 695 -7.94 3.17 -44.34
N ALA A 696 -6.64 2.90 -44.25
CA ALA A 696 -5.64 3.92 -43.98
C ALA A 696 -5.56 4.91 -45.15
N GLY A 697 -5.64 6.21 -44.86
CA GLY A 697 -5.53 7.28 -45.86
C GLY A 697 -6.70 8.28 -45.82
N SER A 698 -6.55 9.36 -46.59
CA SER A 698 -7.56 10.43 -46.66
C SER A 698 -8.73 10.05 -47.57
N PRO A 699 -9.97 10.45 -47.25
CA PRO A 699 -11.11 10.31 -48.14
C PRO A 699 -10.92 11.21 -49.37
N ASP A 700 -11.45 10.76 -50.49
CA ASP A 700 -11.51 11.51 -51.74
C ASP A 700 -12.66 12.53 -51.69
N LEU A 701 -12.30 13.81 -51.75
CA LEU A 701 -13.26 14.91 -51.72
C LEU A 701 -14.15 14.97 -52.96
N HIS A 702 -13.69 14.44 -54.11
CA HIS A 702 -14.52 14.36 -55.31
C HIS A 702 -15.66 13.36 -55.12
N LEU A 703 -15.38 12.19 -54.54
CA LEU A 703 -16.42 11.19 -54.24
C LEU A 703 -17.46 11.72 -53.24
N ILE A 704 -17.05 12.50 -52.25
CA ILE A 704 -17.97 13.17 -51.31
C ILE A 704 -18.88 14.16 -52.04
N ALA A 705 -18.32 14.94 -52.99
CA ALA A 705 -19.09 15.88 -53.78
C ALA A 705 -20.08 15.16 -54.73
N ASP A 706 -19.65 14.08 -55.36
CA ASP A 706 -20.45 13.28 -56.29
C ASP A 706 -21.61 12.55 -55.59
N ALA A 707 -21.43 12.13 -54.33
CA ALA A 707 -22.50 11.54 -53.51
C ALA A 707 -23.64 12.54 -53.21
N GLY A 708 -23.33 13.84 -53.16
CA GLY A 708 -24.32 14.91 -52.94
C GLY A 708 -24.95 14.95 -51.54
N LEU A 709 -24.46 14.16 -50.58
CA LEU A 709 -24.98 14.10 -49.22
C LEU A 709 -24.38 15.22 -48.35
N ILE A 710 -25.25 16.05 -47.76
CA ILE A 710 -24.83 17.20 -46.95
C ILE A 710 -24.10 16.73 -45.68
N GLU A 711 -24.55 15.64 -45.09
CA GLU A 711 -24.04 15.08 -43.84
C GLU A 711 -22.64 14.46 -44.00
N GLU A 712 -22.36 13.84 -45.15
CA GLU A 712 -21.02 13.32 -45.48
C GLU A 712 -20.00 14.45 -45.64
N LYS A 713 -20.39 15.52 -46.35
CA LYS A 713 -19.59 16.74 -46.48
C LYS A 713 -19.40 17.46 -45.14
N ALA A 714 -20.44 17.54 -44.32
CA ALA A 714 -20.38 18.18 -43.01
C ALA A 714 -19.39 17.48 -42.08
N LEU A 715 -19.37 16.14 -42.05
CA LEU A 715 -18.41 15.38 -41.25
C LEU A 715 -16.96 15.59 -41.73
N ALA A 716 -16.71 15.59 -43.05
CA ALA A 716 -15.39 15.87 -43.60
C ALA A 716 -14.87 17.26 -43.21
N VAL A 717 -15.73 18.29 -43.27
CA VAL A 717 -15.39 19.66 -42.88
C VAL A 717 -15.13 19.75 -41.37
N ALA A 718 -16.00 19.14 -40.55
CA ALA A 718 -15.85 19.15 -39.10
C ALA A 718 -14.53 18.49 -38.65
N LEU A 719 -14.18 17.33 -39.23
CA LEU A 719 -12.92 16.64 -38.95
C LEU A 719 -11.70 17.48 -39.37
N ALA A 720 -11.73 18.09 -40.56
CA ALA A 720 -10.64 18.91 -41.07
C ALA A 720 -10.41 20.20 -40.23
N GLN A 721 -11.44 20.71 -39.57
CA GLN A 721 -11.35 21.89 -38.70
C GLN A 721 -10.99 21.55 -37.26
N ALA A 722 -11.62 20.53 -36.68
CA ALA A 722 -11.47 20.19 -35.26
C ALA A 722 -10.13 19.51 -34.95
N THR A 723 -9.63 18.64 -35.83
CA THR A 723 -8.38 17.89 -35.61
C THR A 723 -7.17 18.81 -35.38
N PRO A 724 -6.84 19.77 -36.27
CA PRO A 724 -5.69 20.65 -36.05
C PRO A 724 -5.87 21.58 -34.84
N LYS A 725 -7.11 21.97 -34.51
CA LYS A 725 -7.38 22.72 -33.27
C LYS A 725 -7.08 21.87 -32.03
N ALA A 726 -7.50 20.61 -32.02
CA ALA A 726 -7.26 19.68 -30.91
C ALA A 726 -5.76 19.38 -30.74
N GLU A 727 -5.04 19.15 -31.85
CA GLU A 727 -3.58 18.95 -31.84
C GLU A 727 -2.84 20.19 -31.32
N ALA A 728 -3.22 21.39 -31.77
CA ALA A 728 -2.64 22.64 -31.29
C ALA A 728 -2.90 22.87 -29.80
N ALA A 729 -4.11 22.57 -29.32
CA ALA A 729 -4.46 22.68 -27.90
C ALA A 729 -3.70 21.67 -27.04
N VAL A 730 -3.54 20.42 -27.52
CA VAL A 730 -2.69 19.40 -26.89
C VAL A 730 -1.24 19.86 -26.79
N ALA A 731 -0.68 20.40 -27.87
CA ALA A 731 0.69 20.92 -27.89
C ALA A 731 0.88 22.11 -26.94
N ALA A 732 -0.18 22.88 -26.69
CA ALA A 732 -0.22 23.98 -25.73
C ALA A 732 -0.53 23.55 -24.28
N GLU A 733 -0.64 22.24 -24.00
CA GLU A 733 -1.09 21.69 -22.70
C GLU A 733 -2.51 22.15 -22.27
N ASP A 734 -3.32 22.63 -23.22
CA ASP A 734 -4.72 22.98 -23.05
C ASP A 734 -5.62 21.79 -23.35
N TYR A 735 -5.65 20.84 -22.40
CA TYR A 735 -6.44 19.62 -22.57
C TYR A 735 -7.94 19.89 -22.58
N GLU A 736 -8.43 20.94 -21.91
CA GLU A 736 -9.86 21.32 -21.98
C GLU A 736 -10.21 21.87 -23.36
N GLY A 737 -9.38 22.75 -23.91
CA GLY A 737 -9.52 23.25 -25.27
C GLY A 737 -9.46 22.13 -26.31
N ALA A 738 -8.60 21.13 -26.11
CA ALA A 738 -8.54 19.96 -26.98
C ALA A 738 -9.85 19.14 -26.97
N MET A 739 -10.44 18.90 -25.79
CA MET A 739 -11.73 18.23 -25.67
C MET A 739 -12.87 19.06 -26.28
N ALA A 740 -12.85 20.38 -26.07
CA ALA A 740 -13.83 21.30 -26.65
C ALA A 740 -13.78 21.31 -28.18
N ALA A 741 -12.58 21.27 -28.78
CA ALA A 741 -12.41 21.15 -30.23
C ALA A 741 -12.99 19.82 -30.75
N LEU A 742 -12.76 18.70 -30.05
CA LEU A 742 -13.36 17.41 -30.43
C LEU A 742 -14.88 17.39 -30.29
N ALA A 743 -15.44 18.11 -29.31
CA ALA A 743 -16.89 18.24 -29.12
C ALA A 743 -17.58 18.86 -30.35
N GLU A 744 -16.91 19.76 -31.09
CA GLU A 744 -17.44 20.36 -32.33
C GLU A 744 -17.78 19.32 -33.41
N ILE A 745 -17.16 18.13 -33.35
CA ILE A 745 -17.37 17.05 -34.33
C ILE A 745 -18.71 16.33 -34.08
N ARG A 746 -19.21 16.33 -32.85
CA ARG A 746 -20.37 15.53 -32.42
C ARG A 746 -21.61 15.73 -33.30
N PRO A 747 -22.10 16.95 -33.58
CA PRO A 747 -23.32 17.13 -34.39
C PRO A 747 -23.19 16.53 -35.80
N ALA A 748 -22.00 16.60 -36.40
CA ALA A 748 -21.74 16.04 -37.72
C ALA A 748 -21.68 14.50 -37.71
N VAL A 749 -21.15 13.91 -36.64
CA VAL A 749 -21.13 12.44 -36.44
C VAL A 749 -22.54 11.90 -36.26
N ASP A 750 -23.36 12.56 -35.43
CA ASP A 750 -24.75 12.17 -35.20
C ASP A 750 -25.55 12.21 -36.51
N ALA A 751 -25.43 13.31 -37.28
CA ALA A 751 -26.09 13.46 -38.57
C ALA A 751 -25.61 12.45 -39.62
N PHE A 752 -24.29 12.19 -39.69
CA PHE A 752 -23.73 11.18 -40.59
C PHE A 752 -24.34 9.80 -40.33
N PHE A 753 -24.41 9.39 -39.07
CA PHE A 753 -24.93 8.07 -38.71
C PHE A 753 -26.45 7.92 -38.79
N ASP A 754 -27.20 9.03 -38.81
CA ASP A 754 -28.65 9.06 -39.02
C ASP A 754 -29.01 9.05 -40.52
N LYS A 755 -28.22 9.73 -41.37
CA LYS A 755 -28.57 9.96 -42.78
C LYS A 755 -27.72 9.22 -43.81
N VAL A 756 -26.51 8.78 -43.45
CA VAL A 756 -25.54 8.19 -44.39
C VAL A 756 -25.42 6.68 -44.15
N THR A 757 -25.64 5.90 -45.20
CA THR A 757 -25.43 4.44 -45.17
C THR A 757 -23.98 4.11 -45.47
N VAL A 758 -23.20 3.68 -44.47
CA VAL A 758 -21.76 3.39 -44.64
C VAL A 758 -21.53 2.25 -45.64
N ASN A 759 -22.32 1.18 -45.59
CA ASN A 759 -22.21 0.04 -46.48
C ASN A 759 -22.92 0.30 -47.82
N ASP A 760 -22.40 1.26 -48.58
CA ASP A 760 -22.94 1.67 -49.88
C ASP A 760 -22.81 0.53 -50.92
N PRO A 761 -23.79 0.33 -51.83
CA PRO A 761 -23.66 -0.60 -52.94
C PRO A 761 -22.53 -0.24 -53.92
N ASP A 762 -22.11 1.02 -54.02
CA ASP A 762 -20.92 1.43 -54.76
C ASP A 762 -19.65 1.18 -53.91
N PRO A 763 -18.74 0.27 -54.35
CA PRO A 763 -17.51 -0.03 -53.63
C PRO A 763 -16.62 1.19 -53.38
N ALA A 764 -16.58 2.15 -54.30
CA ALA A 764 -15.77 3.36 -54.17
C ALA A 764 -16.31 4.26 -53.04
N GLN A 765 -17.63 4.46 -53.00
CA GLN A 765 -18.28 5.26 -51.94
C GLN A 765 -18.21 4.56 -50.58
N ARG A 766 -18.39 3.24 -50.51
CA ARG A 766 -18.18 2.46 -49.28
C ARG A 766 -16.76 2.67 -48.74
N ALA A 767 -15.74 2.50 -49.57
CA ALA A 767 -14.35 2.68 -49.15
C ALA A 767 -14.08 4.12 -48.69
N ASN A 768 -14.67 5.12 -49.35
CA ASN A 768 -14.51 6.51 -48.98
C ASN A 768 -15.13 6.85 -47.62
N ARG A 769 -16.34 6.37 -47.35
CA ARG A 769 -17.01 6.51 -46.05
C ARG A 769 -16.26 5.81 -44.93
N LEU A 770 -15.65 4.65 -45.19
CA LEU A 770 -14.78 3.97 -44.22
C LEU A 770 -13.50 4.76 -43.93
N LYS A 771 -12.89 5.40 -44.95
CA LYS A 771 -11.77 6.34 -44.72
C LYS A 771 -12.19 7.54 -43.87
N LEU A 772 -13.40 8.06 -44.05
CA LEU A 772 -13.95 9.15 -43.25
C LEU A 772 -14.14 8.74 -41.77
N LEU A 773 -14.65 7.52 -41.53
CA LEU A 773 -14.71 6.95 -40.17
C LEU A 773 -13.31 6.73 -39.57
N ASN A 774 -12.33 6.34 -40.38
CA ASN A 774 -10.95 6.22 -39.92
C ASN A 774 -10.34 7.59 -39.57
N GLN A 775 -10.69 8.66 -40.29
CA GLN A 775 -10.31 10.02 -39.89
C GLN A 775 -10.92 10.44 -38.55
N LEU A 776 -12.18 10.08 -38.27
CA LEU A 776 -12.76 10.26 -36.93
C LEU A 776 -11.95 9.50 -35.87
N ARG A 777 -11.57 8.25 -36.15
CA ARG A 777 -10.71 7.44 -35.27
C ARG A 777 -9.35 8.10 -35.02
N GLN A 778 -8.76 8.73 -36.03
CA GLN A 778 -7.49 9.46 -35.92
C GLN A 778 -7.64 10.77 -35.14
N ALA A 779 -8.72 11.52 -35.36
CA ALA A 779 -8.97 12.80 -34.68
C ALA A 779 -9.05 12.63 -33.15
N THR A 780 -9.74 11.59 -32.66
CA THR A 780 -9.81 11.31 -31.22
C THR A 780 -8.46 10.86 -30.65
N ARG A 781 -7.64 10.15 -31.43
CA ARG A 781 -6.29 9.69 -31.03
C ARG A 781 -5.32 10.82 -30.74
N ALA A 782 -5.54 12.03 -31.28
CA ALA A 782 -4.75 13.20 -30.91
C ALA A 782 -4.80 13.50 -29.41
N VAL A 783 -5.89 13.08 -28.75
CA VAL A 783 -6.17 13.41 -27.34
C VAL A 783 -6.10 12.17 -26.44
N ALA A 784 -6.74 11.06 -26.83
CA ALA A 784 -6.71 9.79 -26.12
C ALA A 784 -7.09 8.62 -27.03
N ASP A 785 -6.68 7.40 -26.68
CA ASP A 785 -7.17 6.18 -27.31
C ASP A 785 -8.56 5.80 -26.75
N PHE A 786 -9.60 6.18 -27.49
CA PHE A 786 -10.97 5.93 -27.09
C PHE A 786 -11.34 4.43 -27.10
N ASP A 787 -10.55 3.57 -27.77
CA ASP A 787 -10.75 2.10 -27.72
C ASP A 787 -10.49 1.53 -26.32
N ARG A 788 -9.66 2.22 -25.52
CA ARG A 788 -9.29 1.80 -24.16
C ARG A 788 -10.25 2.33 -23.09
N ILE A 789 -11.22 3.17 -23.45
CA ILE A 789 -12.19 3.74 -22.50
C ILE A 789 -13.29 2.72 -22.20
N ALA A 790 -13.31 2.23 -20.96
CA ALA A 790 -14.37 1.36 -20.46
C ALA A 790 -15.74 2.04 -20.58
N GLY A 791 -16.75 1.27 -20.98
CA GLY A 791 -18.14 1.75 -21.13
C GLY A 791 -18.88 1.80 -19.80
#